data_AF-A0A6I9V3W8-F1
#
_entry.id   AF-A0A6I9V3W8-F1
#
_cell.length_a   1.000
_cell.length_b   1.000
_cell.length_c   1.000
_cell.angle_alpha   90.00
_cell.angle_beta   90.00
_cell.angle_gamma   90.00
#
_symmetry.space_group_name_H-M   'P 1'
#
loop_
_entity.id
_entity.type
_entity.pdbx_description
1 polymer ?
#
loop_
_entity_poly.entity_id
_entity_poly.type
_entity_poly.pdbx_seq_one_letter_code
_entity_poly.pdbx_strand_id
1 'polypeptide(L)'
;MATEEGSHTQDEIIRKAMLDMGWDPQAEIPMASKENLCILAEMEQMVEEKIQMLESNIQTEDRLEKLLQHSKNAEMCVNQNLKLLQAHQTEVHTEIHLYKVAERVQSKLKADINKIDKETKCFTEYIDNTEKELCRRKNAIDDLTSRVKWAKSVLLEWREAMEDTNKGYQLIEKYFKEDQELARQKDLRRQLLHNELEKLRKELVKLYEEQKSLEQNIECTAILYRTAHTERRQMVETWKLAVQQMLQRERDIRHGENELQNLRNEAERVLKERRNYDKHLDALIQNNHEIENNIALLNDETSQIKEQIQKLIDMTILKENEVDLLQKDLQNLSNKVQQQRVENRKMTKEKDKRNQALEDFKSVLRKLETRLIEMENKHLSAEQRLQMLEEMNDTEEKAQKEINKDKFRLNGLIYRSQDYLQNLKNDCRRLEVSNEGLSASITTVIRNTKKMEKDLNRLTEVHYESAFKCLQIERKIIMLQGGDFDPIQEAEAQKYLTKLEAQNLILQKRLQTTEAQNKKLDYNMRNLTDVYNADHKRLEEMLFNIKEAQMYCEGGIKRLSVERNKNQQKIVELSLLKMRSKEFENDIIECENNTYHLGKHRLQLNRTMKDRLVEIKSQMDLLNLKRKHLNEERSTLLADIGERSKHIDVVRARLELTSRLMGMNEDGTLVTATQLKVAAAQEKQMLLDEGNELNEKVIKAEEDIKAMENTLMLLNHSNDSYRKNLNKKVDEDQVLEEIKELQSNYCLALTQLKSLRSKHRQVEKENDKNLRIYENLGRQLEISTGKNMENSEILEKLQKEIDDQKTKLQRAEREVKISLKAVKERNLGKEFVEAYERELDLREFEYRNSSALNQLADMAENDDDIGPKVIRIMLDKGLKMPHMLQKTRSFASWRSDVSETSSSRDMPMSTPHSSVSETTSVVIQPSVVSIDFSPS
;
A
#
# COMPACT_ATOMS: atom_id res chain seq x y z
N MET A 1 91.46 40.34 -15.31
CA MET A 1 91.48 39.15 -16.18
C MET A 1 90.06 38.56 -16.15
N ALA A 2 89.19 38.79 -17.13
CA ALA A 2 89.43 39.21 -18.53
C ALA A 2 90.43 38.27 -19.24
N THR A 3 90.31 37.89 -20.51
CA THR A 3 91.44 37.29 -21.26
C THR A 3 92.19 36.11 -20.56
N GLU A 4 91.75 34.86 -20.43
CA GLU A 4 91.02 33.96 -21.35
C GLU A 4 89.91 34.62 -22.17
N GLU A 5 90.10 34.60 -23.48
CA GLU A 5 89.40 35.50 -24.40
C GLU A 5 88.07 34.89 -24.88
N GLY A 6 87.37 34.23 -23.95
CA GLY A 6 86.13 33.49 -24.15
C GLY A 6 85.47 32.93 -22.87
N SER A 7 86.21 32.83 -21.75
CA SER A 7 85.69 32.40 -20.43
C SER A 7 86.03 33.38 -19.31
N HIS A 8 87.22 33.99 -19.31
CA HIS A 8 87.54 35.04 -18.34
C HIS A 8 86.71 36.34 -18.56
N THR A 9 85.88 36.45 -19.60
CA THR A 9 84.82 37.49 -19.65
C THR A 9 83.81 37.33 -18.52
N GLN A 10 83.55 36.09 -18.07
CA GLN A 10 82.77 35.83 -16.86
C GLN A 10 83.62 36.02 -15.61
N ASP A 11 84.89 35.60 -15.59
CA ASP A 11 85.82 35.94 -14.49
C ASP A 11 85.96 37.45 -14.28
N GLU A 12 85.88 38.29 -15.32
CA GLU A 12 85.99 39.73 -15.15
C GLU A 12 84.78 40.31 -14.41
N ILE A 13 83.58 39.83 -14.77
CA ILE A 13 82.32 40.19 -14.09
C ILE A 13 82.35 39.68 -12.63
N ILE A 14 82.82 38.46 -12.40
CA ILE A 14 82.95 37.85 -11.07
C ILE A 14 84.02 38.58 -10.23
N ARG A 15 85.22 38.84 -10.76
CA ARG A 15 86.29 39.57 -10.05
C ARG A 15 85.90 41.01 -9.74
N LYS A 16 85.08 41.65 -10.59
CA LYS A 16 84.51 42.98 -10.31
C LYS A 16 83.53 42.92 -9.13
N ALA A 17 82.65 41.93 -9.10
CA ALA A 17 81.77 41.67 -7.95
C ALA A 17 82.54 41.29 -6.66
N MET A 18 83.67 40.56 -6.76
CA MET A 18 84.52 40.23 -5.61
C MET A 18 85.27 41.46 -5.07
N LEU A 19 85.65 42.41 -5.94
CA LEU A 19 86.26 43.68 -5.54
C LEU A 19 85.24 44.63 -4.89
N ASP A 20 84.02 44.74 -5.43
CA ASP A 20 82.92 45.49 -4.80
C ASP A 20 82.51 44.90 -3.43
N MET A 21 82.84 43.62 -3.17
CA MET A 21 82.64 42.91 -1.91
C MET A 21 83.92 42.81 -1.02
N GLY A 22 85.04 43.38 -1.45
CA GLY A 22 86.25 43.54 -0.62
C GLY A 22 87.14 42.31 -0.46
N TRP A 23 87.21 41.39 -1.44
CA TRP A 23 88.08 40.20 -1.39
C TRP A 23 89.34 40.33 -2.28
N ASP A 24 90.45 39.72 -1.86
CA ASP A 24 91.74 39.75 -2.59
C ASP A 24 91.72 38.79 -3.80
N PRO A 25 91.90 39.27 -5.05
CA PRO A 25 91.85 38.43 -6.25
C PRO A 25 93.07 37.52 -6.50
N GLN A 26 94.11 37.51 -5.64
CA GLN A 26 95.31 36.68 -5.81
C GLN A 26 95.56 35.64 -4.71
N ALA A 27 94.73 35.58 -3.66
CA ALA A 27 94.80 34.51 -2.66
C ALA A 27 94.05 33.25 -3.14
N GLU A 28 94.70 32.08 -3.14
CA GLU A 28 94.05 30.80 -3.47
C GLU A 28 92.93 30.40 -2.49
N ILE A 29 92.83 31.09 -1.34
CA ILE A 29 91.68 31.01 -0.43
C ILE A 29 91.34 32.43 0.08
N PRO A 30 90.12 32.95 -0.17
CA PRO A 30 89.62 34.17 0.48
C PRO A 30 89.34 33.97 1.99
N MET A 31 90.39 33.96 2.82
CA MET A 31 90.27 33.90 4.29
C MET A 31 91.19 34.90 5.00
N ALA A 32 90.65 35.59 6.01
CA ALA A 32 91.30 36.71 6.68
C ALA A 32 91.86 36.38 8.09
N SER A 33 92.55 35.23 8.25
CA SER A 33 93.14 34.80 9.54
C SER A 33 94.62 34.43 9.42
N LYS A 34 95.41 34.75 10.47
CA LYS A 34 96.88 34.60 10.49
C LYS A 34 97.41 33.32 11.14
N GLU A 35 96.60 32.64 11.94
CA GLU A 35 97.09 31.62 12.90
C GLU A 35 97.62 30.35 12.20
N ASN A 36 97.06 30.00 11.04
CA ASN A 36 97.34 28.77 10.31
C ASN A 36 98.72 28.72 9.62
N LEU A 37 99.50 29.81 9.62
CA LEU A 37 100.79 29.89 8.90
C LEU A 37 102.00 29.33 9.65
N CYS A 38 101.93 29.16 10.98
CA CYS A 38 103.13 28.90 11.79
C CYS A 38 103.47 27.41 11.96
N ILE A 39 102.50 26.51 11.77
CA ILE A 39 102.61 25.07 12.14
C ILE A 39 103.47 24.26 11.15
N LEU A 40 103.71 24.77 9.94
CA LEU A 40 104.39 24.04 8.86
C LEU A 40 105.93 23.91 9.01
N ALA A 41 106.56 24.59 9.97
CA ALA A 41 108.02 24.77 9.99
C ALA A 41 108.81 23.82 10.91
N GLU A 42 108.21 23.17 11.91
CA GLU A 42 108.96 22.40 12.94
C GLU A 42 109.33 20.97 12.51
N MET A 43 108.77 20.46 11.40
CA MET A 43 108.82 19.04 11.04
C MET A 43 110.16 18.55 10.45
N GLU A 44 111.04 19.44 9.97
CA GLU A 44 112.14 19.06 9.06
C GLU A 44 113.48 18.68 9.75
N GLN A 45 113.68 18.95 11.05
CA GLN A 45 115.03 18.99 11.65
C GLN A 45 115.53 17.66 12.28
N MET A 46 114.67 16.67 12.53
CA MET A 46 114.91 15.59 13.52
C MET A 46 115.73 14.36 13.05
N VAL A 47 116.39 14.38 11.88
CA VAL A 47 116.79 13.14 11.16
C VAL A 47 118.27 12.75 11.27
N GLU A 48 119.18 13.68 11.59
CA GLU A 48 120.61 13.58 11.19
C GLU A 48 121.55 12.76 12.12
N GLU A 49 121.39 12.79 13.45
CA GLU A 49 122.49 12.61 14.43
C GLU A 49 123.08 11.18 14.64
N LYS A 50 122.72 10.19 13.81
CA LYS A 50 122.64 8.78 14.25
C LYS A 50 123.93 7.91 14.20
N ILE A 51 125.01 8.33 13.53
CA ILE A 51 125.86 7.36 12.79
C ILE A 51 127.22 6.94 13.42
N GLN A 52 127.88 7.74 14.29
CA GLN A 52 129.36 7.69 14.40
C GLN A 52 130.03 6.69 15.39
N MET A 53 129.29 5.93 16.22
CA MET A 53 129.81 5.41 17.52
C MET A 53 130.46 4.00 17.53
N LEU A 54 131.26 3.58 16.53
CA LEU A 54 131.49 2.13 16.29
C LEU A 54 132.89 1.48 16.50
N GLU A 55 134.04 2.16 16.43
CA GLU A 55 135.30 1.46 16.08
C GLU A 55 136.26 1.03 17.21
N SER A 56 136.20 1.63 18.42
CA SER A 56 137.36 1.69 19.33
C SER A 56 137.62 0.45 20.24
N ASN A 57 137.47 -0.77 19.72
CA ASN A 57 137.09 -1.92 20.57
C ASN A 57 138.09 -3.11 20.69
N ILE A 58 139.14 -3.19 19.87
CA ILE A 58 139.80 -4.50 19.57
C ILE A 58 140.96 -4.89 20.51
N GLN A 59 141.80 -3.96 20.98
CA GLN A 59 143.14 -4.33 21.51
C GLN A 59 143.18 -4.97 22.91
N THR A 60 142.06 -5.08 23.61
CA THR A 60 142.00 -5.56 25.01
C THR A 60 141.96 -7.09 25.17
N GLU A 61 142.19 -7.85 24.10
CA GLU A 61 141.90 -9.29 24.01
C GLU A 61 143.02 -10.23 24.53
N ASP A 62 144.29 -10.04 24.16
CA ASP A 62 145.35 -11.05 24.44
C ASP A 62 145.65 -11.28 25.94
N ARG A 63 145.70 -10.20 26.75
CA ARG A 63 145.99 -10.32 28.19
C ARG A 63 144.88 -11.09 28.93
N LEU A 64 143.69 -11.15 28.34
CA LEU A 64 142.57 -11.94 28.81
C LEU A 64 142.93 -13.43 28.82
N GLU A 65 143.68 -13.95 27.84
CA GLU A 65 143.79 -15.39 27.56
C GLU A 65 144.44 -16.22 28.69
N LYS A 66 145.52 -15.75 29.31
CA LYS A 66 146.20 -16.52 30.38
C LYS A 66 145.47 -16.44 31.72
N LEU A 67 144.81 -15.31 32.00
CA LEU A 67 143.85 -15.22 33.10
C LEU A 67 142.65 -16.12 32.80
N LEU A 68 142.15 -16.15 31.56
CA LEU A 68 141.13 -17.08 31.08
C LEU A 68 141.55 -18.53 31.22
N GLN A 69 142.82 -18.94 31.14
CA GLN A 69 143.17 -20.36 31.39
C GLN A 69 143.05 -20.75 32.87
N HIS A 70 143.52 -19.93 33.82
CA HIS A 70 143.33 -20.22 35.24
C HIS A 70 141.86 -20.01 35.66
N SER A 71 141.20 -19.00 35.08
CA SER A 71 139.75 -18.81 35.20
C SER A 71 139.04 -20.05 34.68
N LYS A 72 139.35 -20.58 33.49
CA LYS A 72 138.75 -21.78 32.89
C LYS A 72 138.97 -23.05 33.72
N ASN A 73 140.05 -23.16 34.50
CA ASN A 73 140.22 -24.25 35.46
C ASN A 73 139.37 -24.04 36.73
N ALA A 74 139.34 -22.83 37.29
CA ALA A 74 138.47 -22.49 38.42
C ALA A 74 136.99 -22.59 38.04
N GLU A 75 136.60 -22.01 36.92
CA GLU A 75 135.36 -22.20 36.17
C GLU A 75 135.11 -23.65 35.77
N MET A 76 136.08 -24.53 35.59
CA MET A 76 135.77 -25.96 35.36
C MET A 76 135.31 -26.62 36.65
N CYS A 77 135.96 -26.34 37.80
CA CYS A 77 135.47 -26.81 39.09
C CYS A 77 134.16 -26.11 39.50
N VAL A 78 134.03 -24.81 39.24
CA VAL A 78 132.81 -24.02 39.49
C VAL A 78 131.71 -24.42 38.51
N ASN A 79 131.98 -24.73 37.24
CA ASN A 79 130.98 -25.28 36.31
C ASN A 79 130.69 -26.76 36.57
N GLN A 80 131.57 -27.54 37.21
CA GLN A 80 131.23 -28.89 37.67
C GLN A 80 130.30 -28.82 38.89
N ASN A 81 130.63 -27.99 39.88
CA ASN A 81 129.75 -27.73 41.02
C ASN A 81 128.45 -27.03 40.61
N LEU A 82 128.48 -26.06 39.69
CA LEU A 82 127.29 -25.44 39.12
C LEU A 82 126.54 -26.39 38.19
N LYS A 83 127.16 -27.36 37.50
CA LYS A 83 126.42 -28.41 36.78
C LYS A 83 125.76 -29.40 37.72
N LEU A 84 126.35 -29.70 38.88
CA LEU A 84 125.72 -30.50 39.92
C LEU A 84 124.58 -29.72 40.59
N LEU A 85 124.80 -28.45 40.91
CA LEU A 85 123.82 -27.56 41.54
C LEU A 85 122.71 -27.17 40.55
N GLN A 86 123.02 -27.02 39.25
CA GLN A 86 122.05 -26.91 38.16
C GLN A 86 121.34 -28.24 37.89
N ALA A 87 122.00 -29.39 38.00
CA ALA A 87 121.32 -30.69 37.91
C ALA A 87 120.26 -30.79 39.00
N HIS A 88 120.64 -30.60 40.27
CA HIS A 88 119.69 -30.53 41.38
C HIS A 88 118.65 -29.40 41.24
N GLN A 89 119.02 -28.24 40.71
CA GLN A 89 118.07 -27.17 40.44
C GLN A 89 117.11 -27.54 39.30
N THR A 90 117.54 -28.27 38.28
CA THR A 90 116.67 -28.81 37.21
C THR A 90 115.85 -30.00 37.66
N GLU A 91 116.34 -30.82 38.59
CA GLU A 91 115.55 -31.85 39.30
C GLU A 91 114.42 -31.15 40.07
N VAL A 92 114.74 -30.18 40.92
CA VAL A 92 113.73 -29.36 41.63
C VAL A 92 112.79 -28.62 40.66
N HIS A 93 113.27 -28.06 39.56
CA HIS A 93 112.40 -27.41 38.56
C HIS A 93 111.55 -28.42 37.77
N THR A 94 112.03 -29.64 37.52
CA THR A 94 111.24 -30.70 36.88
C THR A 94 110.23 -31.30 37.85
N GLU A 95 110.53 -31.44 39.14
CA GLU A 95 109.56 -31.76 40.18
C GLU A 95 108.48 -30.67 40.31
N ILE A 96 108.87 -29.39 40.39
CA ILE A 96 107.92 -28.25 40.39
C ILE A 96 107.11 -28.22 39.09
N HIS A 97 107.70 -28.56 37.95
CA HIS A 97 106.97 -28.64 36.68
C HIS A 97 106.01 -29.83 36.63
N LEU A 98 106.44 -31.03 37.06
CA LEU A 98 105.61 -32.22 37.16
C LEU A 98 104.45 -32.02 38.15
N TYR A 99 104.71 -31.36 39.28
CA TYR A 99 103.68 -30.92 40.22
C TYR A 99 102.69 -29.96 39.57
N LYS A 100 103.17 -28.90 38.88
CA LYS A 100 102.30 -27.96 38.15
C LYS A 100 101.54 -28.63 37.00
N VAL A 101 102.10 -29.65 36.35
CA VAL A 101 101.41 -30.47 35.35
C VAL A 101 100.33 -31.32 36.03
N ALA A 102 100.62 -31.97 37.16
CA ALA A 102 99.63 -32.72 37.93
C ALA A 102 98.50 -31.82 38.47
N GLU A 103 98.82 -30.61 38.94
CA GLU A 103 97.87 -29.59 39.38
C GLU A 103 97.00 -29.09 38.22
N ARG A 104 97.59 -28.83 37.04
CA ARG A 104 96.87 -28.50 35.81
C ARG A 104 95.98 -29.65 35.33
N VAL A 105 96.45 -30.89 35.39
CA VAL A 105 95.66 -32.08 35.05
C VAL A 105 94.53 -32.28 36.05
N GLN A 106 94.76 -32.11 37.36
CA GLN A 106 93.71 -32.16 38.37
C GLN A 106 92.68 -31.03 38.16
N SER A 107 93.13 -29.82 37.81
CA SER A 107 92.26 -28.67 37.53
C SER A 107 91.46 -28.86 36.25
N LYS A 108 92.07 -29.45 35.21
CA LYS A 108 91.37 -29.86 33.99
C LYS A 108 90.34 -30.95 34.29
N LEU A 109 90.71 -32.01 35.02
CA LEU A 109 89.78 -33.07 35.43
C LEU A 109 88.61 -32.51 36.26
N LYS A 110 88.86 -31.55 37.16
CA LYS A 110 87.80 -30.81 37.86
C LYS A 110 86.91 -30.02 36.90
N ALA A 111 87.46 -29.39 35.86
CA ALA A 111 86.68 -28.67 34.85
C ALA A 111 85.87 -29.62 33.95
N ASP A 112 86.46 -30.74 33.54
CA ASP A 112 85.83 -31.79 32.73
C ASP A 112 84.70 -32.49 33.53
N ILE A 113 84.90 -32.79 34.82
CA ILE A 113 83.85 -33.27 35.73
C ILE A 113 82.73 -32.23 35.85
N ASN A 114 83.03 -30.96 36.11
CA ASN A 114 82.03 -29.88 36.18
C ASN A 114 81.28 -29.66 34.85
N LYS A 115 81.88 -30.03 33.71
CA LYS A 115 81.24 -30.01 32.39
C LYS A 115 80.31 -31.22 32.21
N ILE A 116 80.78 -32.42 32.56
CA ILE A 116 79.97 -33.67 32.55
C ILE A 116 78.78 -33.54 33.50
N ASP A 117 78.93 -32.95 34.68
CA ASP A 117 77.84 -32.67 35.63
C ASP A 117 76.78 -31.73 35.05
N LYS A 118 77.19 -30.71 34.28
CA LYS A 118 76.29 -29.79 33.59
C LYS A 118 75.57 -30.47 32.43
N GLU A 119 76.30 -31.22 31.61
CA GLU A 119 75.74 -32.01 30.51
C GLU A 119 74.74 -33.04 31.03
N THR A 120 75.08 -33.75 32.12
CA THR A 120 74.18 -34.69 32.82
C THR A 120 72.93 -33.98 33.33
N LYS A 121 73.05 -32.80 33.94
CA LYS A 121 71.90 -32.00 34.40
C LYS A 121 70.99 -31.59 33.23
N CYS A 122 71.56 -31.06 32.14
CA CYS A 122 70.81 -30.72 30.94
C CYS A 122 70.13 -31.96 30.31
N PHE A 123 70.77 -33.13 30.33
CA PHE A 123 70.14 -34.38 29.89
C PHE A 123 69.02 -34.83 30.83
N THR A 124 69.16 -34.71 32.16
CA THR A 124 68.05 -34.99 33.09
C THR A 124 66.89 -34.02 32.91
N GLU A 125 67.15 -32.71 32.73
CA GLU A 125 66.12 -31.71 32.44
C GLU A 125 65.42 -31.97 31.09
N TYR A 126 66.15 -32.45 30.08
CA TYR A 126 65.59 -32.86 28.79
C TYR A 126 64.72 -34.12 28.92
N ILE A 127 65.16 -35.13 29.68
CA ILE A 127 64.36 -36.33 29.99
C ILE A 127 63.09 -35.91 30.74
N ASP A 128 63.22 -35.16 31.84
CA ASP A 128 62.10 -34.62 32.62
C ASP A 128 61.05 -33.91 31.73
N ASN A 129 61.50 -33.06 30.80
CA ASN A 129 60.62 -32.31 29.91
C ASN A 129 60.00 -33.19 28.81
N THR A 130 60.75 -34.15 28.26
CA THR A 130 60.21 -35.10 27.27
C THR A 130 59.24 -36.10 27.88
N GLU A 131 59.44 -36.53 29.13
CA GLU A 131 58.49 -37.36 29.89
C GLU A 131 57.21 -36.58 30.22
N LYS A 132 57.32 -35.30 30.63
CA LYS A 132 56.16 -34.42 30.86
C LYS A 132 55.36 -34.20 29.57
N GLU A 133 56.03 -34.01 28.43
CA GLU A 133 55.40 -33.93 27.11
C GLU A 133 54.77 -35.26 26.66
N LEU A 134 55.43 -36.39 26.90
CA LEU A 134 54.89 -37.72 26.59
C LEU A 134 53.64 -37.99 27.42
N CYS A 135 53.65 -37.65 28.71
CA CYS A 135 52.48 -37.74 29.60
C CYS A 135 51.32 -36.85 29.12
N ARG A 136 51.59 -35.58 28.76
CA ARG A 136 50.58 -34.68 28.16
C ARG A 136 49.98 -35.26 26.88
N ARG A 137 50.81 -35.77 25.97
CA ARG A 137 50.38 -36.37 24.70
C ARG A 137 49.61 -37.67 24.92
N LYS A 138 50.00 -38.50 25.89
CA LYS A 138 49.27 -39.71 26.28
C LYS A 138 47.86 -39.35 26.79
N ASN A 139 47.75 -38.41 27.71
CA ASN A 139 46.46 -37.97 28.24
C ASN A 139 45.57 -37.41 27.10
N ALA A 140 46.13 -36.61 26.19
CA ALA A 140 45.41 -36.13 25.00
C ALA A 140 44.97 -37.27 24.05
N ILE A 141 45.74 -38.36 23.93
CA ILE A 141 45.36 -39.56 23.18
C ILE A 141 44.22 -40.31 23.89
N ASP A 142 44.25 -40.42 25.22
CA ASP A 142 43.19 -41.05 26.02
C ASP A 142 41.89 -40.22 25.98
N ASP A 143 41.98 -38.88 26.02
CA ASP A 143 40.87 -37.94 25.81
C ASP A 143 40.28 -38.05 24.40
N LEU A 144 41.11 -38.09 23.35
CA LEU A 144 40.65 -38.31 21.98
C LEU A 144 40.02 -39.71 21.83
N THR A 145 40.59 -40.73 22.46
CA THR A 145 40.08 -42.11 22.42
C THR A 145 38.74 -42.24 23.14
N SER A 146 38.54 -41.57 24.28
CA SER A 146 37.26 -41.54 24.99
C SER A 146 36.20 -40.78 24.20
N ARG A 147 36.56 -39.63 23.60
CA ARG A 147 35.68 -38.88 22.67
C ARG A 147 35.29 -39.68 21.44
N VAL A 148 36.21 -40.45 20.84
CA VAL A 148 35.93 -41.35 19.69
C VAL A 148 35.03 -42.52 20.11
N LYS A 149 35.25 -43.10 21.30
CA LYS A 149 34.34 -44.13 21.85
C LYS A 149 32.93 -43.59 22.07
N TRP A 150 32.80 -42.41 22.68
CA TRP A 150 31.52 -41.74 22.89
C TRP A 150 30.82 -41.42 21.57
N ALA A 151 31.53 -40.80 20.61
CA ALA A 151 30.98 -40.49 19.29
C ALA A 151 30.54 -41.75 18.53
N LYS A 152 31.26 -42.87 18.68
CA LYS A 152 30.86 -44.17 18.11
C LYS A 152 29.56 -44.70 18.74
N SER A 153 29.40 -44.64 20.06
CA SER A 153 28.14 -45.03 20.71
C SER A 153 26.98 -44.16 20.24
N VAL A 154 27.16 -42.83 20.25
CA VAL A 154 26.16 -41.87 19.78
C VAL A 154 25.77 -42.13 18.32
N LEU A 155 26.72 -42.45 17.43
CA LEU A 155 26.42 -42.80 16.03
C LEU A 155 25.67 -44.14 15.86
N LEU A 156 25.77 -45.07 16.83
CA LEU A 156 24.96 -46.28 16.86
C LEU A 156 23.55 -45.99 17.37
N GLU A 157 23.42 -45.21 18.46
CA GLU A 157 22.14 -44.74 18.99
C GLU A 157 21.33 -43.95 17.92
N TRP A 158 21.99 -43.05 17.17
CA TRP A 158 21.36 -42.36 16.03
C TRP A 158 21.00 -43.31 14.87
N ARG A 159 21.76 -44.39 14.63
CA ARG A 159 21.38 -45.40 13.63
C ARG A 159 20.12 -46.15 14.05
N GLU A 160 20.07 -46.62 15.29
CA GLU A 160 18.90 -47.34 15.82
C GLU A 160 17.65 -46.44 15.82
N ALA A 161 17.79 -45.16 16.20
CA ALA A 161 16.72 -44.17 16.09
C ALA A 161 16.29 -43.88 14.64
N MET A 162 17.22 -43.87 13.67
CA MET A 162 16.90 -43.74 12.24
C MET A 162 16.20 -44.99 11.68
N GLU A 163 16.56 -46.18 12.15
CA GLU A 163 15.86 -47.41 11.78
C GLU A 163 14.45 -47.49 12.39
N ASP A 164 14.27 -47.06 13.65
CA ASP A 164 12.95 -47.03 14.30
C ASP A 164 12.04 -45.93 13.76
N THR A 165 12.58 -44.75 13.41
CA THR A 165 11.78 -43.73 12.70
C THR A 165 11.42 -44.18 11.28
N ASN A 166 12.29 -44.91 10.57
CA ASN A 166 11.95 -45.53 9.28
C ASN A 166 10.81 -46.57 9.42
N LYS A 167 10.84 -47.42 10.45
CA LYS A 167 9.70 -48.32 10.79
C LYS A 167 8.42 -47.51 11.08
N GLY A 168 8.55 -46.37 11.76
CA GLY A 168 7.46 -45.41 11.97
C GLY A 168 6.89 -44.83 10.68
N TYR A 169 7.73 -44.35 9.76
CA TYR A 169 7.31 -43.86 8.44
C TYR A 169 6.58 -44.94 7.63
N GLN A 170 7.07 -46.18 7.63
CA GLN A 170 6.41 -47.31 6.95
C GLN A 170 5.04 -47.67 7.56
N LEU A 171 4.85 -47.44 8.86
CA LEU A 171 3.55 -47.61 9.53
C LEU A 171 2.58 -46.46 9.18
N ILE A 172 3.08 -45.22 9.17
CA ILE A 172 2.31 -44.03 8.73
C ILE A 172 1.90 -44.17 7.26
N GLU A 173 2.78 -44.67 6.39
CA GLU A 173 2.47 -44.89 4.96
C GLU A 173 1.41 -45.98 4.75
N LYS A 174 1.33 -46.99 5.63
CA LYS A 174 0.25 -47.98 5.64
C LYS A 174 -1.08 -47.35 6.05
N TYR A 175 -1.12 -46.66 7.19
CA TYR A 175 -2.34 -45.98 7.63
C TYR A 175 -2.83 -44.93 6.61
N PHE A 176 -1.92 -44.19 5.96
CA PHE A 176 -2.27 -43.26 4.88
C PHE A 176 -2.90 -43.96 3.66
N LYS A 177 -2.49 -45.20 3.33
CA LYS A 177 -3.11 -46.00 2.26
C LYS A 177 -4.48 -46.54 2.68
N GLU A 178 -4.59 -47.05 3.90
CA GLU A 178 -5.86 -47.51 4.49
C GLU A 178 -6.89 -46.35 4.58
N ASP A 179 -6.47 -45.17 5.02
CA ASP A 179 -7.28 -43.94 5.03
C ASP A 179 -7.64 -43.47 3.62
N GLN A 180 -6.73 -43.56 2.63
CA GLN A 180 -7.09 -43.27 1.23
C GLN A 180 -8.15 -44.24 0.69
N GLU A 181 -8.07 -45.53 1.00
CA GLU A 181 -9.08 -46.51 0.59
C GLU A 181 -10.41 -46.26 1.30
N LEU A 182 -10.40 -46.00 2.61
CA LEU A 182 -11.59 -45.63 3.37
C LEU A 182 -12.20 -44.33 2.81
N ALA A 183 -11.40 -43.30 2.52
CA ALA A 183 -11.86 -42.06 1.91
C ALA A 183 -12.52 -42.31 0.54
N ARG A 184 -11.89 -43.10 -0.35
CA ARG A 184 -12.50 -43.50 -1.64
C ARG A 184 -13.83 -44.23 -1.44
N GLN A 185 -13.93 -45.13 -0.45
CA GLN A 185 -15.19 -45.83 -0.14
C GLN A 185 -16.28 -44.87 0.37
N LYS A 186 -15.93 -43.92 1.26
CA LYS A 186 -16.88 -42.90 1.74
C LYS A 186 -17.31 -41.96 0.62
N ASP A 187 -16.40 -41.54 -0.25
CA ASP A 187 -16.72 -40.71 -1.42
C ASP A 187 -17.59 -41.44 -2.44
N LEU A 188 -17.32 -42.71 -2.72
CA LEU A 188 -18.18 -43.54 -3.56
C LEU A 188 -19.59 -43.65 -2.96
N ARG A 189 -19.72 -43.88 -1.64
CA ARG A 189 -21.03 -43.90 -0.98
C ARG A 189 -21.71 -42.53 -0.97
N ARG A 190 -20.96 -41.44 -0.86
CA ARG A 190 -21.45 -40.05 -1.00
C ARG A 190 -21.97 -39.79 -2.41
N GLN A 191 -21.27 -40.24 -3.45
CA GLN A 191 -21.72 -40.12 -4.85
C GLN A 191 -22.98 -40.94 -5.11
N LEU A 192 -23.06 -42.18 -4.61
CA LEU A 192 -24.27 -43.00 -4.71
C LEU A 192 -25.48 -42.34 -4.02
N LEU A 193 -25.31 -41.87 -2.79
CA LEU A 193 -26.36 -41.13 -2.06
C LEU A 193 -26.74 -39.81 -2.75
N HIS A 194 -25.79 -39.11 -3.38
CA HIS A 194 -26.06 -37.91 -4.15
C HIS A 194 -26.90 -38.23 -5.40
N ASN A 195 -26.56 -39.30 -6.13
CA ASN A 195 -27.32 -39.77 -7.29
C ASN A 195 -28.72 -40.28 -6.90
N GLU A 196 -28.87 -40.91 -5.73
CA GLU A 196 -30.17 -41.30 -5.14
C GLU A 196 -31.01 -40.04 -4.82
N LEU A 197 -30.44 -39.04 -4.15
CA LEU A 197 -31.11 -37.76 -3.86
C LEU A 197 -31.45 -36.96 -5.12
N GLU A 198 -30.62 -36.98 -6.16
CA GLU A 198 -30.88 -36.27 -7.41
C GLU A 198 -31.99 -36.96 -8.24
N LYS A 199 -32.08 -38.29 -8.20
CA LYS A 199 -33.24 -39.03 -8.74
C LYS A 199 -34.53 -38.62 -8.01
N LEU A 200 -34.55 -38.68 -6.68
CA LEU A 200 -35.71 -38.29 -5.88
C LEU A 200 -36.10 -36.82 -6.08
N ARG A 201 -35.14 -35.92 -6.29
CA ARG A 201 -35.43 -34.52 -6.67
C ARG A 201 -36.08 -34.40 -8.05
N LYS A 202 -35.59 -35.14 -9.05
CA LYS A 202 -36.17 -35.14 -10.42
C LYS A 202 -37.57 -35.77 -10.43
N GLU A 203 -37.80 -36.77 -9.60
CA GLU A 203 -39.11 -37.40 -9.40
C GLU A 203 -40.09 -36.46 -8.67
N LEU A 204 -39.64 -35.78 -7.60
CA LEU A 204 -40.43 -34.75 -6.92
C LEU A 204 -40.80 -33.56 -7.82
N VAL A 205 -39.88 -33.11 -8.67
CA VAL A 205 -40.17 -32.04 -9.66
C VAL A 205 -41.23 -32.49 -10.66
N LYS A 206 -41.14 -33.70 -11.20
CA LYS A 206 -42.18 -34.25 -12.08
C LYS A 206 -43.54 -34.34 -11.39
N LEU A 207 -43.59 -34.90 -10.18
CA LEU A 207 -44.84 -35.01 -9.41
C LEU A 207 -45.45 -33.62 -9.11
N TYR A 208 -44.62 -32.60 -8.89
CA TYR A 208 -45.07 -31.22 -8.72
C TYR A 208 -45.57 -30.59 -10.03
N GLU A 209 -44.90 -30.84 -11.17
CA GLU A 209 -45.35 -30.42 -12.50
C GLU A 209 -46.67 -31.10 -12.89
N GLU A 210 -46.80 -32.41 -12.62
CA GLU A 210 -48.02 -33.19 -12.80
C GLU A 210 -49.15 -32.67 -11.92
N GLN A 211 -48.93 -32.48 -10.60
CA GLN A 211 -49.91 -31.87 -9.69
C GLN A 211 -50.37 -30.51 -10.20
N LYS A 212 -49.44 -29.62 -10.56
CA LYS A 212 -49.74 -28.27 -11.04
C LYS A 212 -50.53 -28.30 -12.36
N SER A 213 -50.25 -29.26 -13.24
CA SER A 213 -51.05 -29.48 -14.46
C SER A 213 -52.48 -29.94 -14.13
N LEU A 214 -52.66 -30.79 -13.12
CA LEU A 214 -53.98 -31.23 -12.65
C LEU A 214 -54.74 -30.08 -11.99
N GLU A 215 -54.09 -29.25 -11.18
CA GLU A 215 -54.66 -28.02 -10.61
C GLU A 215 -55.15 -27.07 -11.70
N GLN A 216 -54.33 -26.80 -12.73
CA GLN A 216 -54.73 -25.98 -13.88
C GLN A 216 -55.90 -26.59 -14.69
N ASN A 217 -55.96 -27.91 -14.83
CA ASN A 217 -57.10 -28.59 -15.45
C ASN A 217 -58.37 -28.49 -14.59
N ILE A 218 -58.24 -28.54 -13.26
CA ILE A 218 -59.35 -28.32 -12.31
C ILE A 218 -59.84 -26.87 -12.37
N GLU A 219 -58.95 -25.88 -12.46
CA GLU A 219 -59.34 -24.48 -12.66
C GLU A 219 -60.05 -24.26 -14.01
N CYS A 220 -59.48 -24.77 -15.11
CA CYS A 220 -60.09 -24.68 -16.43
C CYS A 220 -61.48 -25.35 -16.49
N THR A 221 -61.62 -26.56 -15.93
CA THR A 221 -62.93 -27.23 -15.87
C THR A 221 -63.89 -26.51 -14.93
N ALA A 222 -63.45 -25.94 -13.80
CA ALA A 222 -64.29 -25.11 -12.93
C ALA A 222 -64.74 -23.80 -13.61
N ILE A 223 -63.91 -23.21 -14.48
CA ILE A 223 -64.30 -22.07 -15.33
C ILE A 223 -65.36 -22.51 -16.35
N LEU A 224 -65.15 -23.62 -17.07
CA LEU A 224 -66.13 -24.18 -18.03
C LEU A 224 -67.46 -24.55 -17.35
N TYR A 225 -67.44 -25.12 -16.15
CA TYR A 225 -68.65 -25.37 -15.36
C TYR A 225 -69.37 -24.07 -14.99
N ARG A 226 -68.65 -22.99 -14.68
CA ARG A 226 -69.24 -21.67 -14.39
C ARG A 226 -69.85 -21.04 -15.64
N THR A 227 -69.18 -21.08 -16.80
CA THR A 227 -69.71 -20.53 -18.05
C THR A 227 -70.95 -21.30 -18.51
N ALA A 228 -70.88 -22.63 -18.54
CA ALA A 228 -72.03 -23.50 -18.84
C ALA A 228 -73.20 -23.27 -17.85
N HIS A 229 -72.92 -23.00 -16.56
CA HIS A 229 -73.96 -22.61 -15.61
C HIS A 229 -74.57 -21.23 -15.89
N THR A 230 -73.78 -20.25 -16.35
CA THR A 230 -74.33 -18.94 -16.75
C THR A 230 -75.13 -19.02 -18.05
N GLU A 231 -74.66 -19.76 -19.04
CA GLU A 231 -75.37 -20.05 -20.29
C GLU A 231 -76.69 -20.78 -20.00
N ARG A 232 -76.68 -21.80 -19.13
CA ARG A 232 -77.91 -22.48 -18.69
C ARG A 232 -78.87 -21.56 -17.96
N ARG A 233 -78.39 -20.59 -17.16
CA ARG A 233 -79.26 -19.56 -16.54
C ARG A 233 -79.85 -18.63 -17.60
N GLN A 234 -79.05 -18.15 -18.55
CA GLN A 234 -79.52 -17.31 -19.66
C GLN A 234 -80.58 -18.04 -20.49
N MET A 235 -80.35 -19.31 -20.85
CA MET A 235 -81.33 -20.17 -21.54
C MET A 235 -82.62 -20.36 -20.72
N VAL A 236 -82.53 -20.47 -19.38
CA VAL A 236 -83.72 -20.55 -18.51
C VAL A 236 -84.47 -19.22 -18.45
N GLU A 237 -83.79 -18.06 -18.43
CA GLU A 237 -84.46 -16.76 -18.48
C GLU A 237 -85.05 -16.45 -19.85
N THR A 238 -84.39 -16.78 -20.97
CA THR A 238 -84.99 -16.65 -22.31
C THR A 238 -86.18 -17.59 -22.48
N TRP A 239 -86.13 -18.81 -21.93
CA TRP A 239 -87.28 -19.71 -21.89
C TRP A 239 -88.42 -19.17 -21.01
N LYS A 240 -88.13 -18.65 -19.81
CA LYS A 240 -89.14 -17.96 -18.97
C LYS A 240 -89.77 -16.77 -19.69
N LEU A 241 -88.99 -15.95 -20.38
CA LEU A 241 -89.48 -14.81 -21.16
C LEU A 241 -90.36 -15.28 -22.33
N ALA A 242 -89.98 -16.36 -23.02
CA ALA A 242 -90.82 -16.98 -24.06
C ALA A 242 -92.14 -17.53 -23.48
N VAL A 243 -92.11 -18.19 -22.32
CA VAL A 243 -93.30 -18.67 -21.61
C VAL A 243 -94.16 -17.50 -21.12
N GLN A 244 -93.57 -16.40 -20.64
CA GLN A 244 -94.32 -15.18 -20.28
C GLN A 244 -94.98 -14.52 -21.49
N GLN A 245 -94.28 -14.46 -22.64
CA GLN A 245 -94.87 -13.98 -23.90
C GLN A 245 -95.98 -14.92 -24.39
N MET A 246 -95.84 -16.24 -24.22
CA MET A 246 -96.88 -17.21 -24.55
C MET A 246 -98.11 -17.04 -23.64
N LEU A 247 -97.91 -16.91 -22.32
CA LEU A 247 -98.96 -16.63 -21.35
C LEU A 247 -99.57 -15.24 -21.49
N GLN A 248 -98.86 -14.27 -22.09
CA GLN A 248 -99.42 -12.99 -22.50
C GLN A 248 -100.31 -13.17 -23.72
N ARG A 249 -99.81 -13.80 -24.79
CA ARG A 249 -100.61 -14.14 -25.99
C ARG A 249 -101.85 -14.97 -25.65
N GLU A 250 -101.78 -15.91 -24.71
CA GLU A 250 -102.96 -16.64 -24.22
C GLU A 250 -103.97 -15.72 -23.53
N ARG A 251 -103.52 -14.73 -22.74
CA ARG A 251 -104.43 -13.74 -22.12
C ARG A 251 -105.01 -12.79 -23.16
N ASP A 252 -104.22 -12.40 -24.16
CA ASP A 252 -104.67 -11.56 -25.29
C ASP A 252 -105.68 -12.32 -26.17
N ILE A 253 -105.44 -13.61 -26.45
CA ILE A 253 -106.36 -14.51 -27.15
C ILE A 253 -107.65 -14.67 -26.35
N ARG A 254 -107.57 -15.02 -25.05
CA ARG A 254 -108.76 -15.12 -24.18
C ARG A 254 -109.51 -13.79 -24.07
N HIS A 255 -108.82 -12.65 -24.12
CA HIS A 255 -109.46 -11.33 -24.17
C HIS A 255 -110.24 -11.16 -25.49
N GLY A 256 -109.61 -11.45 -26.64
CA GLY A 256 -110.26 -11.43 -27.94
C GLY A 256 -111.40 -12.45 -28.10
N GLU A 257 -111.31 -13.62 -27.46
CA GLU A 257 -112.40 -14.61 -27.38
C GLU A 257 -113.59 -14.06 -26.57
N ASN A 258 -113.33 -13.38 -25.45
CA ASN A 258 -114.37 -12.70 -24.69
C ASN A 258 -114.98 -11.51 -25.46
N GLU A 259 -114.19 -10.74 -26.19
CA GLU A 259 -114.70 -9.68 -27.06
C GLU A 259 -115.54 -10.24 -28.22
N LEU A 260 -115.09 -11.31 -28.87
CA LEU A 260 -115.85 -12.03 -29.89
C LEU A 260 -117.14 -12.62 -29.32
N GLN A 261 -117.13 -13.14 -28.09
CA GLN A 261 -118.34 -13.63 -27.43
C GLN A 261 -119.29 -12.49 -27.05
N ASN A 262 -118.77 -11.34 -26.60
CA ASN A 262 -119.57 -10.14 -26.37
C ASN A 262 -120.20 -9.61 -27.67
N LEU A 263 -119.43 -9.55 -28.77
CA LEU A 263 -119.93 -9.20 -30.10
C LEU A 263 -120.96 -10.22 -30.63
N ARG A 264 -120.82 -11.51 -30.32
CA ARG A 264 -121.84 -12.53 -30.61
C ARG A 264 -123.11 -12.33 -29.79
N ASN A 265 -122.99 -12.07 -28.48
CA ASN A 265 -124.13 -11.80 -27.60
C ASN A 265 -124.88 -10.54 -28.07
N GLU A 266 -124.15 -9.49 -28.47
CA GLU A 266 -124.70 -8.25 -29.00
C GLU A 266 -125.35 -8.44 -30.38
N ALA A 267 -124.73 -9.19 -31.29
CA ALA A 267 -125.35 -9.57 -32.56
C ALA A 267 -126.61 -10.42 -32.34
N GLU A 268 -126.63 -11.31 -31.33
CA GLU A 268 -127.83 -12.06 -30.96
C GLU A 268 -128.91 -11.18 -30.32
N ARG A 269 -128.53 -10.13 -29.58
CA ARG A 269 -129.45 -9.10 -29.08
C ARG A 269 -130.08 -8.32 -30.24
N VAL A 270 -129.28 -7.82 -31.16
CA VAL A 270 -129.74 -7.13 -32.38
C VAL A 270 -130.61 -8.04 -33.25
N LEU A 271 -130.30 -9.34 -33.35
CA LEU A 271 -131.13 -10.33 -34.03
C LEU A 271 -132.46 -10.62 -33.31
N LYS A 272 -132.50 -10.58 -31.97
CA LYS A 272 -133.74 -10.68 -31.18
C LYS A 272 -134.59 -9.41 -31.34
N GLU A 273 -133.96 -8.23 -31.33
CA GLU A 273 -134.62 -6.95 -31.62
C GLU A 273 -135.19 -6.94 -33.04
N ARG A 274 -134.40 -7.34 -34.06
CA ARG A 274 -134.88 -7.56 -35.43
C ARG A 274 -136.09 -8.48 -35.48
N ARG A 275 -136.00 -9.69 -34.93
CA ARG A 275 -137.12 -10.65 -34.88
C ARG A 275 -138.36 -10.11 -34.15
N ASN A 276 -138.20 -9.18 -33.21
CA ASN A 276 -139.33 -8.52 -32.55
C ASN A 276 -139.95 -7.43 -33.44
N TYR A 277 -139.15 -6.67 -34.20
CA TYR A 277 -139.67 -5.79 -35.25
C TYR A 277 -140.35 -6.56 -36.38
N ASP A 278 -139.76 -7.68 -36.83
CA ASP A 278 -140.32 -8.54 -37.87
C ASP A 278 -141.67 -9.12 -37.40
N LYS A 279 -141.76 -9.66 -36.17
CA LYS A 279 -143.03 -10.08 -35.55
C LYS A 279 -144.04 -8.95 -35.36
N HIS A 280 -143.60 -7.73 -35.08
CA HIS A 280 -144.49 -6.58 -34.96
C HIS A 280 -145.05 -6.18 -36.33
N LEU A 281 -144.24 -6.28 -37.39
CA LEU A 281 -144.67 -6.12 -38.77
C LEU A 281 -145.65 -7.23 -39.18
N ASP A 282 -145.37 -8.49 -38.85
CA ASP A 282 -146.29 -9.62 -39.07
C ASP A 282 -147.64 -9.41 -38.37
N ALA A 283 -147.61 -8.90 -37.12
CA ALA A 283 -148.83 -8.58 -36.36
C ALA A 283 -149.60 -7.39 -36.97
N LEU A 284 -148.90 -6.39 -37.52
CA LEU A 284 -149.53 -5.28 -38.26
C LEU A 284 -150.11 -5.75 -39.61
N ILE A 285 -149.45 -6.70 -40.29
CA ILE A 285 -149.97 -7.34 -41.51
C ILE A 285 -151.21 -8.17 -41.19
N GLN A 286 -151.19 -8.96 -40.12
CA GLN A 286 -152.37 -9.72 -39.65
C GLN A 286 -153.51 -8.78 -39.27
N ASN A 287 -153.25 -7.69 -38.54
CA ASN A 287 -154.27 -6.72 -38.18
C ASN A 287 -154.84 -5.99 -39.41
N ASN A 288 -154.01 -5.62 -40.39
CA ASN A 288 -154.48 -5.10 -41.67
C ASN A 288 -155.34 -6.13 -42.42
N HIS A 289 -154.98 -7.42 -42.39
CA HIS A 289 -155.76 -8.46 -43.06
C HIS A 289 -157.08 -8.77 -42.30
N GLU A 290 -157.12 -8.63 -40.98
CA GLU A 290 -158.37 -8.62 -40.20
C GLU A 290 -159.23 -7.40 -40.57
N ILE A 291 -158.64 -6.22 -40.76
CA ILE A 291 -159.36 -5.02 -41.23
C ILE A 291 -159.89 -5.23 -42.67
N GLU A 292 -159.11 -5.80 -43.58
CA GLU A 292 -159.55 -6.15 -44.94
C GLU A 292 -160.72 -7.15 -44.93
N ASN A 293 -160.65 -8.18 -44.08
CA ASN A 293 -161.76 -9.13 -43.92
C ASN A 293 -163.01 -8.48 -43.31
N ASN A 294 -162.86 -7.57 -42.33
CA ASN A 294 -163.99 -6.80 -41.80
C ASN A 294 -164.58 -5.84 -42.86
N ILE A 295 -163.76 -5.23 -43.72
CA ILE A 295 -164.21 -4.42 -44.86
C ILE A 295 -164.95 -5.31 -45.88
N ALA A 296 -164.48 -6.53 -46.15
CA ALA A 296 -165.15 -7.47 -47.04
C ALA A 296 -166.53 -7.88 -46.49
N LEU A 297 -166.63 -8.22 -45.21
CA LEU A 297 -167.90 -8.52 -44.53
C LEU A 297 -168.87 -7.34 -44.57
N LEU A 298 -168.42 -6.13 -44.25
CA LEU A 298 -169.23 -4.91 -44.33
C LEU A 298 -169.67 -4.58 -45.77
N ASN A 299 -168.86 -4.94 -46.77
CA ASN A 299 -169.20 -4.75 -48.18
C ASN A 299 -170.23 -5.80 -48.66
N ASP A 300 -170.15 -7.04 -48.18
CA ASP A 300 -171.18 -8.07 -48.41
C ASP A 300 -172.50 -7.71 -47.70
N GLU A 301 -172.47 -7.23 -46.46
CA GLU A 301 -173.66 -6.69 -45.78
C GLU A 301 -174.25 -5.50 -46.56
N THR A 302 -173.40 -4.58 -47.04
CA THR A 302 -173.80 -3.46 -47.89
C THR A 302 -174.39 -3.93 -49.23
N SER A 303 -173.87 -5.03 -49.80
CA SER A 303 -174.37 -5.66 -51.02
C SER A 303 -175.75 -6.29 -50.79
N GLN A 304 -175.93 -7.03 -49.70
CA GLN A 304 -177.23 -7.59 -49.29
C GLN A 304 -178.27 -6.50 -49.02
N ILE A 305 -177.88 -5.39 -48.38
CA ILE A 305 -178.77 -4.23 -48.16
C ILE A 305 -179.15 -3.59 -49.50
N LYS A 306 -178.22 -3.44 -50.45
CA LYS A 306 -178.53 -2.96 -51.81
C LYS A 306 -179.47 -3.92 -52.56
N GLU A 307 -179.28 -5.23 -52.44
CA GLU A 307 -180.13 -6.23 -53.08
C GLU A 307 -181.54 -6.26 -52.46
N GLN A 308 -181.65 -6.09 -51.14
CA GLN A 308 -182.94 -5.90 -50.44
C GLN A 308 -183.63 -4.61 -50.88
N ILE A 309 -182.88 -3.51 -51.00
CA ILE A 309 -183.40 -2.24 -51.54
C ILE A 309 -183.86 -2.42 -53.00
N GLN A 310 -183.12 -3.13 -53.85
CA GLN A 310 -183.56 -3.40 -55.22
C GLN A 310 -184.83 -4.26 -55.26
N LYS A 311 -184.93 -5.32 -54.46
CA LYS A 311 -186.16 -6.14 -54.35
C LYS A 311 -187.35 -5.33 -53.85
N LEU A 312 -187.12 -4.38 -52.94
CA LEU A 312 -188.14 -3.42 -52.50
C LEU A 312 -188.48 -2.39 -53.58
N ILE A 313 -187.53 -1.94 -54.39
CA ILE A 313 -187.77 -1.08 -55.57
C ILE A 313 -188.56 -1.82 -56.63
N ASP A 314 -188.20 -3.06 -56.99
CA ASP A 314 -188.89 -3.84 -58.02
C ASP A 314 -190.32 -4.19 -57.58
N MET A 315 -190.52 -4.52 -56.29
CA MET A 315 -191.85 -4.70 -55.71
C MET A 315 -192.61 -3.37 -55.58
N THR A 316 -191.91 -2.25 -55.35
CA THR A 316 -192.50 -0.91 -55.42
C THR A 316 -192.96 -0.62 -56.83
N ILE A 317 -192.13 -0.81 -57.86
CA ILE A 317 -192.45 -0.57 -59.29
C ILE A 317 -193.59 -1.49 -59.76
N LEU A 318 -193.64 -2.75 -59.32
CA LEU A 318 -194.79 -3.62 -59.59
C LEU A 318 -196.07 -3.06 -58.94
N LYS A 319 -195.99 -2.61 -57.69
CA LYS A 319 -197.10 -1.91 -57.01
C LYS A 319 -197.35 -0.52 -57.57
N GLU A 320 -196.39 0.11 -58.23
CA GLU A 320 -196.49 1.44 -58.85
C GLU A 320 -197.17 1.31 -60.19
N ASN A 321 -196.92 0.25 -60.98
CA ASN A 321 -197.71 -0.09 -62.18
C ASN A 321 -199.13 -0.53 -61.82
N GLU A 322 -199.30 -1.29 -60.73
CA GLU A 322 -200.62 -1.62 -60.17
C GLU A 322 -201.34 -0.35 -59.68
N VAL A 323 -200.60 0.58 -59.05
CA VAL A 323 -201.06 1.92 -58.62
C VAL A 323 -201.17 2.90 -59.79
N ASP A 324 -200.62 2.65 -60.97
CA ASP A 324 -200.72 3.54 -62.15
C ASP A 324 -201.84 3.08 -63.12
N LEU A 325 -202.22 1.81 -63.04
CA LEU A 325 -203.54 1.31 -63.46
C LEU A 325 -204.60 1.78 -62.45
N LEU A 326 -204.39 1.54 -61.16
CA LEU A 326 -205.28 2.02 -60.11
C LEU A 326 -205.24 3.53 -59.90
N GLN A 327 -204.31 4.31 -60.51
CA GLN A 327 -204.33 5.78 -60.64
C GLN A 327 -204.80 6.23 -62.01
N LYS A 328 -205.06 5.34 -62.97
CA LYS A 328 -206.04 5.67 -64.01
C LYS A 328 -207.44 5.52 -63.41
N ASP A 329 -207.67 4.49 -62.58
CA ASP A 329 -208.90 4.35 -61.80
C ASP A 329 -208.99 5.29 -60.57
N LEU A 330 -207.87 5.79 -60.01
CA LEU A 330 -207.81 6.85 -58.99
C LEU A 330 -207.51 8.23 -59.57
N GLN A 331 -207.17 8.44 -60.84
CA GLN A 331 -207.42 9.76 -61.46
C GLN A 331 -208.89 9.86 -61.88
N ASN A 332 -209.57 8.72 -62.08
CA ASN A 332 -211.04 8.65 -62.07
C ASN A 332 -211.61 8.81 -60.64
N LEU A 333 -210.98 8.24 -59.59
CA LEU A 333 -211.47 8.29 -58.21
C LEU A 333 -210.94 9.47 -57.38
N SER A 334 -209.63 9.64 -57.13
CA SER A 334 -208.94 10.68 -56.31
C SER A 334 -209.27 12.15 -56.64
N ASN A 335 -210.07 12.39 -57.68
CA ASN A 335 -211.11 13.44 -57.67
C ASN A 335 -212.09 13.35 -56.44
N LYS A 336 -211.68 12.78 -55.27
CA LYS A 336 -212.51 12.28 -54.16
C LYS A 336 -211.77 11.97 -52.79
N VAL A 337 -210.41 11.97 -52.61
CA VAL A 337 -209.69 11.57 -51.31
C VAL A 337 -208.24 12.20 -51.03
N GLN A 338 -207.77 12.58 -49.78
CA GLN A 338 -206.53 13.47 -49.43
C GLN A 338 -205.71 13.31 -47.90
N GLN A 339 -204.41 12.62 -47.42
CA GLN A 339 -203.46 12.32 -45.97
C GLN A 339 -201.80 11.64 -45.53
N GLN A 340 -201.06 11.47 -44.20
CA GLN A 340 -199.91 10.56 -43.22
C GLN A 340 -198.14 10.31 -42.81
N ARG A 341 -197.34 9.88 -41.58
CA ARG A 341 -195.68 9.61 -41.03
C ARG A 341 -194.85 8.82 -39.59
N VAL A 342 -193.39 8.59 -39.15
CA VAL A 342 -192.49 7.78 -37.86
C VAL A 342 -190.77 7.79 -37.21
N GLU A 343 -189.97 7.03 -36.13
CA GLU A 343 -188.40 7.08 -35.32
C GLU A 343 -187.36 5.94 -34.29
N ASN A 344 -186.00 6.02 -33.58
CA ASN A 344 -184.96 5.03 -32.58
C ASN A 344 -183.39 5.19 -31.61
N ARG A 345 -182.40 4.26 -30.90
CA ARG A 345 -180.73 4.19 -30.31
C ARG A 345 -179.82 3.58 -28.83
N LYS A 346 -178.38 3.20 -28.45
CA LYS A 346 -177.38 2.84 -27.03
C LYS A 346 -175.77 2.03 -26.59
N MET A 347 -174.74 2.17 -25.46
CA MET A 347 -173.53 1.31 -24.47
C MET A 347 -171.74 1.16 -24.09
N THR A 348 -170.87 0.68 -22.90
CA THR A 348 -169.18 0.30 -22.48
C THR A 348 -168.18 -0.03 -20.97
N LYS A 349 -166.80 -0.65 -20.63
CA LYS A 349 -165.67 -0.86 -19.27
C LYS A 349 -163.99 -1.59 -18.98
N GLU A 350 -163.02 -1.68 -17.79
CA GLU A 350 -161.58 -2.57 -17.27
C GLU A 350 -160.31 -2.52 -15.91
N LYS A 351 -158.99 -3.24 -15.58
CA LYS A 351 -157.87 -3.53 -14.23
C LYS A 351 -156.08 -3.91 -13.96
N ASP A 352 -155.23 -4.39 -12.78
CA ASP A 352 -153.55 -4.50 -12.25
C ASP A 352 -152.55 -5.49 -11.05
N LYS A 353 -151.08 -5.52 -10.57
CA LYS A 353 -150.02 -6.35 -9.44
C LYS A 353 -148.27 -6.29 -8.90
N ARG A 354 -147.35 -7.12 -7.98
CA ARG A 354 -145.72 -7.06 -7.30
C ARG A 354 -144.62 -8.12 -6.29
N ASN A 355 -143.15 -8.18 -5.89
CA ASN A 355 -142.09 -8.89 -4.67
C ASN A 355 -140.29 -9.09 -4.40
N GLN A 356 -139.37 -9.46 -3.22
CA GLN A 356 -137.69 -9.82 -2.92
C GLN A 356 -136.64 -10.18 -1.47
N ALA A 357 -135.28 -10.82 -1.21
CA ALA A 357 -133.96 -10.80 -0.06
C ALA A 357 -132.64 -11.92 0.53
N LEU A 358 -131.26 -11.76 1.16
CA LEU A 358 -130.09 -12.68 2.09
C LEU A 358 -128.32 -12.51 2.51
N GLU A 359 -127.37 -13.15 3.52
CA GLU A 359 -125.66 -13.26 3.85
C GLU A 359 -124.65 -13.93 5.21
N ASP A 360 -123.19 -14.31 5.40
CA ASP A 360 -122.00 -14.53 6.66
C ASP A 360 -120.38 -15.33 6.86
N PHE A 361 -119.34 -15.24 7.95
CA PHE A 361 -118.06 -16.04 8.80
C PHE A 361 -116.28 -16.26 8.85
N LYS A 362 -115.26 -16.54 9.93
CA LYS A 362 -113.57 -16.94 10.05
C LYS A 362 -112.37 -17.15 11.39
N SER A 363 -111.02 -17.81 11.52
CA SER A 363 -109.69 -17.80 12.64
C SER A 363 -108.17 -18.74 12.86
N VAL A 364 -106.95 -18.54 13.73
CA VAL A 364 -105.70 -19.44 14.53
C VAL A 364 -103.90 -19.46 14.67
N LEU A 365 -102.96 -20.15 15.63
CA LEU A 365 -101.38 -20.68 15.95
C LEU A 365 -99.89 -19.99 16.38
N ARG A 366 -99.25 -19.87 17.64
CA ARG A 366 -97.96 -18.99 17.84
C ARG A 366 -96.90 -18.97 19.07
N LYS A 367 -95.90 -19.87 19.36
CA LYS A 367 -94.98 -19.66 20.58
C LYS A 367 -93.54 -20.27 20.81
N LEU A 368 -92.79 -20.93 19.89
CA LEU A 368 -91.64 -21.80 20.29
C LEU A 368 -90.20 -21.57 19.72
N GLU A 369 -89.92 -20.66 18.78
CA GLU A 369 -88.69 -20.74 17.96
C GLU A 369 -87.52 -19.79 18.31
N THR A 370 -87.64 -18.91 19.31
CA THR A 370 -86.67 -17.80 19.51
C THR A 370 -85.64 -18.02 20.64
N ARG A 371 -84.99 -19.20 20.74
CA ARG A 371 -84.01 -19.44 21.84
C ARG A 371 -82.92 -20.52 21.63
N LEU A 372 -82.50 -20.82 20.39
CA LEU A 372 -81.69 -22.03 20.11
C LEU A 372 -80.40 -21.82 19.25
N ILE A 373 -80.03 -20.61 18.81
CA ILE A 373 -78.97 -20.43 17.79
C ILE A 373 -77.96 -19.31 18.13
N GLU A 374 -77.39 -19.33 19.33
CA GLU A 374 -76.10 -18.67 19.64
C GLU A 374 -75.27 -19.59 20.57
N MET A 375 -73.92 -19.55 20.46
CA MET A 375 -72.93 -20.30 21.26
C MET A 375 -72.66 -21.79 20.94
N GLU A 376 -72.49 -22.17 19.68
CA GLU A 376 -71.74 -23.38 19.32
C GLU A 376 -70.21 -23.11 19.25
N ASN A 377 -69.38 -23.77 20.07
CA ASN A 377 -67.93 -23.91 19.81
C ASN A 377 -67.20 -25.03 20.63
N LYS A 378 -67.06 -26.22 20.01
CA LYS A 378 -65.86 -27.09 19.97
C LYS A 378 -65.15 -27.60 21.27
N HIS A 379 -65.63 -28.75 21.76
CA HIS A 379 -64.92 -30.05 21.88
C HIS A 379 -63.48 -30.21 22.47
N LEU A 380 -63.42 -30.97 23.60
CA LEU A 380 -62.51 -32.10 23.93
C LEU A 380 -61.04 -31.95 24.44
N SER A 381 -60.90 -32.11 25.76
CA SER A 381 -59.99 -33.01 26.52
C SER A 381 -58.56 -33.33 26.06
N ALA A 382 -57.59 -32.96 26.90
CA ALA A 382 -56.27 -33.60 27.02
C ALA A 382 -55.78 -33.70 28.49
N GLU A 383 -56.71 -33.58 29.46
CA GLU A 383 -56.42 -33.05 30.80
C GLU A 383 -56.18 -34.14 31.88
N GLN A 384 -56.53 -35.40 31.60
CA GLN A 384 -56.46 -36.53 32.55
C GLN A 384 -55.12 -37.30 32.51
N ARG A 385 -54.01 -36.64 32.20
CA ARG A 385 -52.64 -37.24 32.24
C ARG A 385 -51.58 -36.45 33.00
N LEU A 386 -51.85 -35.21 33.42
CA LEU A 386 -50.89 -34.43 34.21
C LEU A 386 -51.01 -34.73 35.71
N GLN A 387 -52.26 -34.85 36.20
CA GLN A 387 -52.62 -34.86 37.62
C GLN A 387 -52.13 -36.08 38.43
N MET A 388 -51.47 -37.06 37.80
CA MET A 388 -50.93 -38.27 38.46
C MET A 388 -49.40 -38.24 38.63
N LEU A 389 -48.72 -37.16 38.23
CA LEU A 389 -47.27 -36.96 38.45
C LEU A 389 -46.96 -35.92 39.54
N GLU A 390 -47.89 -35.02 39.84
CA GLU A 390 -47.67 -33.93 40.82
C GLU A 390 -47.74 -34.43 42.27
N GLU A 391 -48.64 -35.38 42.60
CA GLU A 391 -48.81 -35.91 43.97
C GLU A 391 -47.58 -36.66 44.50
N MET A 392 -46.70 -37.17 43.63
CA MET A 392 -45.50 -37.91 44.03
C MET A 392 -44.39 -36.97 44.54
N ASN A 393 -44.17 -35.85 43.83
CA ASN A 393 -43.09 -34.89 44.11
C ASN A 393 -43.27 -34.20 45.47
N ASP A 394 -44.52 -34.00 45.89
CA ASP A 394 -44.86 -33.26 47.11
C ASP A 394 -44.51 -34.03 48.41
N THR A 395 -44.19 -35.33 48.32
CA THR A 395 -43.81 -36.15 49.48
C THR A 395 -42.31 -36.05 49.81
N GLU A 396 -41.45 -35.93 48.80
CA GLU A 396 -39.99 -36.02 48.93
C GLU A 396 -39.37 -34.71 49.46
N GLU A 397 -39.96 -33.57 49.07
CA GLU A 397 -39.63 -32.20 49.53
C GLU A 397 -39.74 -31.99 51.05
N LYS A 398 -40.47 -32.86 51.76
CA LYS A 398 -40.74 -32.74 53.21
C LYS A 398 -39.65 -33.41 54.06
N ALA A 399 -39.06 -34.52 53.60
CA ALA A 399 -37.99 -35.23 54.33
C ALA A 399 -36.67 -34.42 54.41
N GLN A 400 -36.34 -33.68 53.35
CA GLN A 400 -35.08 -32.96 53.19
C GLN A 400 -34.86 -31.82 54.24
N LYS A 401 -35.94 -31.38 54.90
CA LYS A 401 -35.95 -30.16 55.75
C LYS A 401 -35.73 -30.42 57.25
N GLU A 402 -35.79 -31.67 57.71
CA GLU A 402 -35.53 -32.01 59.12
C GLU A 402 -34.05 -32.30 59.40
N ILE A 403 -33.40 -33.13 58.55
CA ILE A 403 -31.99 -33.56 58.69
C ILE A 403 -31.01 -32.38 58.86
N ASN A 404 -31.32 -31.23 58.25
CA ASN A 404 -30.48 -30.04 58.32
C ASN A 404 -30.51 -29.31 59.68
N LYS A 405 -31.51 -29.56 60.56
CA LYS A 405 -31.63 -28.88 61.86
C LYS A 405 -30.70 -29.48 62.93
N ASP A 406 -30.63 -30.80 63.06
CA ASP A 406 -29.78 -31.44 64.07
C ASP A 406 -28.27 -31.22 63.82
N LYS A 407 -27.88 -31.10 62.54
CA LYS A 407 -26.49 -30.87 62.13
C LYS A 407 -25.87 -29.58 62.73
N PHE A 408 -26.69 -28.55 62.97
CA PHE A 408 -26.23 -27.32 63.64
C PHE A 408 -26.06 -27.47 65.16
N ARG A 409 -26.84 -28.34 65.80
CA ARG A 409 -26.83 -28.49 67.27
C ARG A 409 -25.59 -29.22 67.79
N LEU A 410 -25.08 -30.22 67.05
CA LEU A 410 -23.87 -30.96 67.44
C LEU A 410 -22.60 -30.09 67.44
N ASN A 411 -22.40 -29.28 66.40
CA ASN A 411 -21.17 -28.51 66.22
C ASN A 411 -20.91 -27.51 67.36
N GLY A 412 -21.97 -26.91 67.93
CA GLY A 412 -21.85 -25.93 69.02
C GLY A 412 -21.41 -26.51 70.37
N LEU A 413 -21.52 -27.84 70.56
CA LEU A 413 -21.03 -28.53 71.77
C LEU A 413 -19.56 -28.94 71.64
N ILE A 414 -19.14 -29.35 70.44
CA ILE A 414 -17.76 -29.78 70.14
C ILE A 414 -16.78 -28.62 70.35
N TYR A 415 -17.10 -27.41 69.88
CA TYR A 415 -16.18 -26.28 69.94
C TYR A 415 -15.78 -25.87 71.37
N ARG A 416 -16.71 -25.89 72.33
CA ARG A 416 -16.45 -25.44 73.72
C ARG A 416 -15.68 -26.46 74.56
N SER A 417 -15.89 -27.76 74.35
CA SER A 417 -15.11 -28.79 75.05
C SER A 417 -13.66 -28.84 74.53
N GLN A 418 -13.47 -28.53 73.25
CA GLN A 418 -12.16 -28.55 72.60
C GLN A 418 -11.25 -27.41 73.06
N ASP A 419 -11.79 -26.19 73.24
CA ASP A 419 -11.02 -25.01 73.68
C ASP A 419 -10.49 -25.13 75.13
N TYR A 420 -11.36 -25.52 76.08
CA TYR A 420 -10.97 -25.66 77.49
C TYR A 420 -9.92 -26.78 77.71
N LEU A 421 -10.02 -27.86 76.91
CA LEU A 421 -9.11 -29.00 76.95
C LEU A 421 -7.76 -28.65 76.28
N GLN A 422 -7.74 -27.75 75.31
CA GLN A 422 -6.52 -27.28 74.65
C GLN A 422 -5.63 -26.44 75.59
N ASN A 423 -6.21 -25.55 76.39
CA ASN A 423 -5.43 -24.69 77.29
C ASN A 423 -4.72 -25.49 78.41
N LEU A 424 -5.43 -26.40 79.09
CA LEU A 424 -4.82 -27.32 80.07
C LEU A 424 -3.73 -28.23 79.46
N LYS A 425 -3.90 -28.67 78.20
CA LYS A 425 -2.84 -29.39 77.48
C LYS A 425 -1.61 -28.54 77.20
N ASN A 426 -1.78 -27.24 76.94
CA ASN A 426 -0.68 -26.35 76.57
C ASN A 426 0.22 -25.98 77.77
N ASP A 427 -0.34 -25.81 78.96
CA ASP A 427 0.46 -25.55 80.16
C ASP A 427 1.20 -26.79 80.66
N CYS A 428 0.54 -27.97 80.74
CA CYS A 428 1.23 -29.22 81.11
C CYS A 428 2.39 -29.51 80.15
N ARG A 429 2.14 -29.49 78.83
CA ARG A 429 3.18 -29.72 77.81
C ARG A 429 4.37 -28.78 77.94
N ARG A 430 4.17 -27.52 78.34
CA ARG A 430 5.27 -26.54 78.43
C ARG A 430 6.19 -26.80 79.62
N LEU A 431 5.67 -27.40 80.71
CA LEU A 431 6.48 -27.85 81.85
C LEU A 431 7.07 -29.24 81.63
N GLU A 432 6.30 -30.17 81.04
CA GLU A 432 6.76 -31.50 80.65
C GLU A 432 7.95 -31.40 79.67
N VAL A 433 7.81 -30.71 78.54
CA VAL A 433 8.87 -30.59 77.52
C VAL A 433 10.16 -29.95 78.06
N SER A 434 10.06 -29.04 79.05
CA SER A 434 11.24 -28.44 79.69
C SER A 434 11.99 -29.45 80.58
N ASN A 435 11.25 -30.18 81.41
CA ASN A 435 11.83 -31.14 82.35
C ASN A 435 12.26 -32.44 81.65
N GLU A 436 11.50 -32.90 80.66
CA GLU A 436 11.88 -33.96 79.72
C GLU A 436 13.09 -33.54 78.88
N GLY A 437 13.19 -32.30 78.42
CA GLY A 437 14.35 -31.80 77.68
C GLY A 437 15.66 -31.90 78.48
N LEU A 438 15.64 -31.46 79.74
CA LEU A 438 16.79 -31.58 80.64
C LEU A 438 17.07 -33.05 81.02
N SER A 439 16.04 -33.84 81.33
CA SER A 439 16.18 -35.26 81.69
C SER A 439 16.63 -36.13 80.51
N ALA A 440 16.18 -35.82 79.29
CA ALA A 440 16.60 -36.46 78.05
C ALA A 440 18.02 -36.06 77.67
N SER A 441 18.43 -34.80 77.92
CA SER A 441 19.83 -34.36 77.76
C SER A 441 20.74 -35.14 78.72
N ILE A 442 20.45 -35.15 80.01
CA ILE A 442 21.23 -35.88 81.03
C ILE A 442 21.28 -37.38 80.73
N THR A 443 20.14 -38.02 80.45
CA THR A 443 20.12 -39.45 80.12
C THR A 443 20.72 -39.76 78.75
N THR A 444 20.83 -38.79 77.83
CA THR A 444 21.51 -38.97 76.54
C THR A 444 23.01 -38.75 76.65
N VAL A 445 23.49 -37.82 77.48
CA VAL A 445 24.91 -37.76 77.85
C VAL A 445 25.31 -39.05 78.57
N ILE A 446 24.58 -39.48 79.61
CA ILE A 446 24.88 -40.73 80.34
C ILE A 446 24.75 -41.96 79.43
N ARG A 447 23.76 -42.03 78.52
CA ARG A 447 23.70 -43.09 77.51
C ARG A 447 24.84 -43.00 76.52
N ASN A 448 25.29 -41.83 76.10
CA ASN A 448 26.40 -41.70 75.15
C ASN A 448 27.74 -42.03 75.80
N THR A 449 27.98 -41.66 77.07
CA THR A 449 29.15 -42.11 77.82
C THR A 449 29.11 -43.62 78.02
N LYS A 450 28.01 -44.19 78.56
CA LYS A 450 27.89 -45.64 78.76
C LYS A 450 27.83 -46.43 77.45
N LYS A 451 27.40 -45.82 76.35
CA LYS A 451 27.46 -46.39 75.01
C LYS A 451 28.88 -46.30 74.46
N MET A 452 29.63 -45.22 74.66
CA MET A 452 31.04 -45.16 74.25
C MET A 452 31.92 -46.05 75.12
N GLU A 453 31.63 -46.22 76.42
CA GLU A 453 32.27 -47.24 77.28
C GLU A 453 31.93 -48.65 76.79
N LYS A 454 30.67 -48.93 76.47
CA LYS A 454 30.26 -50.23 75.91
C LYS A 454 30.74 -50.47 74.49
N ASP A 455 30.80 -49.46 73.64
CA ASP A 455 31.28 -49.55 72.26
C ASP A 455 32.81 -49.56 72.24
N LEU A 456 33.50 -48.93 73.20
CA LEU A 456 34.96 -49.07 73.40
C LEU A 456 35.31 -50.44 73.97
N ASN A 457 34.61 -50.91 75.02
CA ASN A 457 34.80 -52.27 75.54
C ASN A 457 34.41 -53.31 74.49
N ARG A 458 33.32 -53.09 73.73
CA ARG A 458 32.99 -53.92 72.57
C ARG A 458 34.02 -53.77 71.46
N LEU A 459 34.65 -52.63 71.24
CA LEU A 459 35.70 -52.48 70.25
C LEU A 459 37.02 -53.10 70.70
N THR A 460 37.34 -53.15 72.00
CA THR A 460 38.49 -53.92 72.50
C THR A 460 38.17 -55.40 72.54
N GLU A 461 36.96 -55.82 72.94
CA GLU A 461 36.47 -57.20 72.81
C GLU A 461 36.43 -57.65 71.34
N VAL A 462 35.89 -56.85 70.41
CA VAL A 462 35.90 -57.13 68.96
C VAL A 462 37.30 -56.96 68.37
N HIS A 463 38.20 -56.17 68.95
CA HIS A 463 39.60 -56.12 68.51
C HIS A 463 40.37 -57.36 69.01
N TYR A 464 40.14 -57.84 70.23
CA TYR A 464 40.71 -59.09 70.71
C TYR A 464 40.07 -60.30 70.04
N GLU A 465 38.77 -60.28 69.78
CA GLU A 465 38.04 -61.33 69.07
C GLU A 465 38.32 -61.29 67.57
N SER A 466 38.59 -60.13 66.96
CA SER A 466 39.09 -60.02 65.58
C SER A 466 40.58 -60.30 65.47
N ALA A 467 41.41 -60.00 66.48
CA ALA A 467 42.81 -60.43 66.53
C ALA A 467 42.90 -61.94 66.78
N PHE A 468 42.00 -62.51 67.59
CA PHE A 468 41.87 -63.95 67.78
C PHE A 468 41.26 -64.63 66.55
N LYS A 469 40.28 -64.02 65.88
CA LYS A 469 39.80 -64.48 64.56
C LYS A 469 40.85 -64.31 63.48
N CYS A 470 41.70 -63.28 63.52
CA CYS A 470 42.86 -63.13 62.64
C CYS A 470 43.89 -64.21 62.96
N LEU A 471 44.26 -64.47 64.21
CA LEU A 471 45.15 -65.59 64.58
C LEU A 471 44.55 -66.97 64.25
N GLN A 472 43.22 -67.13 64.34
CA GLN A 472 42.53 -68.33 63.85
C GLN A 472 42.52 -68.41 62.33
N ILE A 473 42.31 -67.29 61.63
CA ILE A 473 42.33 -67.21 60.16
C ILE A 473 43.75 -67.33 59.62
N GLU A 474 44.78 -66.87 60.33
CA GLU A 474 46.20 -67.05 60.05
C GLU A 474 46.59 -68.50 60.28
N ARG A 475 46.20 -69.12 61.41
CA ARG A 475 46.31 -70.58 61.58
C ARG A 475 45.55 -71.35 60.51
N LYS A 476 44.36 -70.90 60.10
CA LYS A 476 43.55 -71.54 59.07
C LYS A 476 44.09 -71.29 57.67
N ILE A 477 44.78 -70.17 57.43
CA ILE A 477 45.53 -69.87 56.21
C ILE A 477 46.79 -70.74 56.17
N ILE A 478 47.51 -70.91 57.29
CA ILE A 478 48.65 -71.84 57.40
C ILE A 478 48.19 -73.28 57.14
N MET A 479 47.02 -73.69 57.61
CA MET A 479 46.41 -74.99 57.26
C MET A 479 46.02 -75.07 55.77
N LEU A 480 45.32 -74.05 55.25
CA LEU A 480 44.87 -73.98 53.85
C LEU A 480 46.00 -73.73 52.83
N GLN A 481 47.19 -73.34 53.29
CA GLN A 481 48.41 -73.21 52.50
C GLN A 481 49.19 -74.53 52.39
N GLY A 482 48.79 -75.59 53.11
CA GLY A 482 49.27 -76.95 52.86
C GLY A 482 49.30 -77.87 54.08
N GLY A 483 48.19 -78.56 54.35
CA GLY A 483 48.13 -79.63 55.36
C GLY A 483 46.81 -80.41 55.29
N ASP A 484 46.84 -81.56 54.59
CA ASP A 484 45.77 -82.56 54.40
C ASP A 484 44.45 -82.08 53.72
N PHE A 485 44.10 -82.75 52.62
CA PHE A 485 42.89 -82.51 51.82
C PHE A 485 41.93 -83.71 51.89
N ASP A 486 40.65 -83.47 52.17
CA ASP A 486 39.57 -84.48 52.07
C ASP A 486 38.69 -84.19 50.83
N PRO A 487 38.79 -85.00 49.74
CA PRO A 487 38.14 -84.70 48.47
C PRO A 487 36.60 -84.86 48.50
N ILE A 488 36.02 -85.46 49.55
CA ILE A 488 34.57 -85.70 49.62
C ILE A 488 33.84 -84.39 49.98
N GLN A 489 34.33 -83.66 50.97
CA GLN A 489 33.67 -82.43 51.45
C GLN A 489 33.73 -81.30 50.41
N GLU A 490 34.82 -81.21 49.65
CA GLU A 490 34.92 -80.20 48.58
C GLU A 490 33.92 -80.48 47.46
N ALA A 491 33.71 -81.75 47.08
CA ALA A 491 32.73 -82.12 46.06
C ALA A 491 31.27 -81.84 46.50
N GLU A 492 30.95 -81.87 47.79
CA GLU A 492 29.64 -81.45 48.31
C GLU A 492 29.52 -79.93 48.42
N ALA A 493 30.58 -79.24 48.86
CA ALA A 493 30.63 -77.79 48.89
C ALA A 493 30.45 -77.19 47.48
N GLN A 494 31.16 -77.71 46.47
CA GLN A 494 31.00 -77.30 45.06
C GLN A 494 29.57 -77.55 44.54
N LYS A 495 28.93 -78.67 44.91
CA LYS A 495 27.50 -78.96 44.58
C LYS A 495 26.51 -78.04 45.29
N TYR A 496 26.88 -77.42 46.40
CA TYR A 496 26.06 -76.40 47.07
C TYR A 496 26.30 -75.00 46.51
N LEU A 497 27.57 -74.67 46.23
CA LEU A 497 27.99 -73.42 45.61
C LEU A 497 27.34 -73.24 44.24
N THR A 498 27.44 -74.24 43.36
CA THR A 498 26.78 -74.24 42.03
C THR A 498 25.25 -74.12 42.09
N LYS A 499 24.60 -74.63 43.15
CA LYS A 499 23.15 -74.42 43.37
C LYS A 499 22.84 -72.98 43.79
N LEU A 500 23.65 -72.38 44.66
CA LEU A 500 23.52 -70.97 45.05
C LEU A 500 23.83 -70.03 43.88
N GLU A 501 24.84 -70.32 43.07
CA GLU A 501 25.16 -69.58 41.84
C GLU A 501 24.01 -69.66 40.83
N ALA A 502 23.42 -70.84 40.62
CA ALA A 502 22.24 -71.00 39.77
C ALA A 502 21.03 -70.19 40.29
N GLN A 503 20.78 -70.20 41.60
CA GLN A 503 19.71 -69.38 42.21
C GLN A 503 20.00 -67.88 42.11
N ASN A 504 21.24 -67.47 42.33
CA ASN A 504 21.67 -66.07 42.23
C ASN A 504 21.57 -65.58 40.77
N LEU A 505 21.99 -66.38 39.78
CA LEU A 505 21.82 -66.09 38.36
C LEU A 505 20.33 -65.95 37.96
N ILE A 506 19.44 -66.76 38.53
CA ILE A 506 17.99 -66.64 38.33
C ILE A 506 17.46 -65.34 38.96
N LEU A 507 17.87 -65.00 40.18
CA LEU A 507 17.49 -63.75 40.85
C LEU A 507 18.04 -62.51 40.14
N GLN A 508 19.27 -62.57 39.61
CA GLN A 508 19.90 -61.49 38.86
C GLN A 508 19.22 -61.27 37.50
N LYS A 509 18.83 -62.34 36.79
CA LYS A 509 17.98 -62.26 35.59
C LYS A 509 16.59 -61.70 35.90
N ARG A 510 16.01 -62.06 37.06
CA ARG A 510 14.74 -61.51 37.54
C ARG A 510 14.85 -60.01 37.87
N LEU A 511 15.95 -59.60 38.50
CA LEU A 511 16.26 -58.19 38.78
C LEU A 511 16.38 -57.41 37.47
N GLN A 512 17.22 -57.86 36.54
CA GLN A 512 17.41 -57.24 35.23
C GLN A 512 16.11 -57.11 34.42
N THR A 513 15.23 -58.12 34.46
CA THR A 513 13.92 -58.03 33.80
C THR A 513 12.97 -57.05 34.50
N THR A 514 12.96 -56.96 35.84
CA THR A 514 12.21 -55.90 36.54
C THR A 514 12.80 -54.50 36.34
N GLU A 515 14.13 -54.35 36.24
CA GLU A 515 14.77 -53.07 35.92
C GLU A 515 14.46 -52.63 34.48
N ALA A 516 14.44 -53.55 33.52
CA ALA A 516 14.04 -53.27 32.15
C ALA A 516 12.55 -52.87 32.07
N GLN A 517 11.68 -53.52 32.86
CA GLN A 517 10.27 -53.14 32.98
C GLN A 517 10.10 -51.75 33.62
N ASN A 518 10.85 -51.43 34.69
CA ASN A 518 10.83 -50.10 35.31
C ASN A 518 11.35 -49.02 34.35
N LYS A 519 12.48 -49.23 33.66
CA LYS A 519 12.99 -48.31 32.64
C LYS A 519 11.99 -48.09 31.50
N LYS A 520 11.24 -49.13 31.09
CA LYS A 520 10.15 -49.01 30.12
C LYS A 520 8.94 -48.26 30.69
N LEU A 521 8.62 -48.42 31.97
CA LEU A 521 7.58 -47.66 32.66
C LEU A 521 7.95 -46.17 32.76
N ASP A 522 9.19 -45.86 33.14
CA ASP A 522 9.72 -44.49 33.20
C ASP A 522 9.70 -43.81 31.83
N TYR A 523 10.10 -44.53 30.78
CA TYR A 523 10.03 -44.05 29.40
C TYR A 523 8.58 -43.79 28.97
N ASN A 524 7.66 -44.73 29.22
CA ASN A 524 6.24 -44.55 28.93
C ASN A 524 5.65 -43.37 29.73
N MET A 525 6.05 -43.17 30.99
CA MET A 525 5.59 -42.08 31.85
C MET A 525 6.11 -40.73 31.38
N ARG A 526 7.35 -40.64 30.90
CA ARG A 526 7.89 -39.44 30.24
C ARG A 526 7.13 -39.14 28.96
N ASN A 527 6.96 -40.11 28.07
CA ASN A 527 6.20 -39.94 26.84
C ASN A 527 4.74 -39.52 27.10
N LEU A 528 4.08 -40.07 28.12
CA LEU A 528 2.75 -39.64 28.56
C LEU A 528 2.75 -38.19 29.11
N THR A 529 3.82 -37.78 29.80
CA THR A 529 4.00 -36.41 30.28
C THR A 529 4.23 -35.44 29.11
N ASP A 530 5.00 -35.84 28.10
CA ASP A 530 5.26 -35.03 26.90
C ASP A 530 4.02 -34.90 26.01
N VAL A 531 3.23 -35.98 25.85
CA VAL A 531 1.91 -35.94 25.20
C VAL A 531 0.94 -35.05 25.99
N TYR A 532 0.87 -35.21 27.32
CA TYR A 532 0.04 -34.34 28.17
C TYR A 532 0.44 -32.86 28.03
N ASN A 533 1.75 -32.55 28.00
CA ASN A 533 2.25 -31.19 27.82
C ASN A 533 1.94 -30.63 26.42
N ALA A 534 1.94 -31.48 25.38
CA ALA A 534 1.56 -31.09 24.02
C ALA A 534 0.04 -30.83 23.91
N ASP A 535 -0.79 -31.71 24.48
CA ASP A 535 -2.24 -31.54 24.53
C ASP A 535 -2.64 -30.34 25.41
N HIS A 536 -1.91 -30.08 26.50
CA HIS A 536 -2.12 -28.90 27.34
C HIS A 536 -1.87 -27.61 26.58
N LYS A 537 -0.72 -27.49 25.89
CA LYS A 537 -0.42 -26.34 25.01
C LYS A 537 -1.48 -26.18 23.91
N ARG A 538 -1.89 -27.27 23.26
CA ARG A 538 -2.94 -27.26 22.25
C ARG A 538 -4.30 -26.82 22.81
N LEU A 539 -4.56 -27.12 24.09
CA LEU A 539 -5.76 -26.67 24.81
C LEU A 539 -5.64 -25.18 25.20
N GLU A 540 -4.46 -24.69 25.57
CA GLU A 540 -4.20 -23.25 25.76
C GLU A 540 -4.37 -22.46 24.45
N GLU A 541 -3.83 -22.97 23.33
CA GLU A 541 -4.04 -22.43 21.98
C GLU A 541 -5.52 -22.41 21.60
N MET A 542 -6.27 -23.50 21.84
CA MET A 542 -7.71 -23.55 21.64
C MET A 542 -8.46 -22.53 22.51
N LEU A 543 -8.09 -22.37 23.78
CA LEU A 543 -8.67 -21.37 24.67
C LEU A 543 -8.32 -19.93 24.26
N PHE A 544 -7.13 -19.70 23.68
CA PHE A 544 -6.77 -18.42 23.08
C PHE A 544 -7.62 -18.13 21.85
N ASN A 545 -7.71 -19.08 20.92
CA ASN A 545 -8.52 -18.95 19.70
C ASN A 545 -10.02 -18.73 20.00
N ILE A 546 -10.54 -19.39 21.04
CA ILE A 546 -11.92 -19.18 21.54
C ILE A 546 -12.08 -17.75 22.09
N LYS A 547 -11.12 -17.24 22.87
CA LYS A 547 -11.13 -15.85 23.36
C LYS A 547 -11.02 -14.85 22.20
N GLU A 548 -10.18 -15.08 21.21
CA GLU A 548 -10.07 -14.21 20.04
C GLU A 548 -11.39 -14.18 19.24
N ALA A 549 -11.99 -15.35 19.00
CA ALA A 549 -13.30 -15.46 18.38
C ALA A 549 -14.41 -14.76 19.19
N GLN A 550 -14.38 -14.84 20.54
CA GLN A 550 -15.27 -14.09 21.42
C GLN A 550 -15.06 -12.58 21.27
N MET A 551 -13.82 -12.09 21.23
CA MET A 551 -13.51 -10.67 21.02
C MET A 551 -13.97 -10.18 19.64
N TYR A 552 -13.84 -10.98 18.57
CA TYR A 552 -14.41 -10.66 17.27
C TYR A 552 -15.94 -10.62 17.29
N CYS A 553 -16.60 -11.56 17.98
CA CYS A 553 -18.05 -11.58 18.16
C CYS A 553 -18.54 -10.35 18.94
N GLU A 554 -17.90 -10.02 20.06
CA GLU A 554 -18.18 -8.80 20.82
C GLU A 554 -17.98 -7.53 19.98
N GLY A 555 -16.87 -7.43 19.25
CA GLY A 555 -16.61 -6.33 18.32
C GLY A 555 -17.68 -6.24 17.22
N GLY A 556 -18.16 -7.39 16.74
CA GLY A 556 -19.31 -7.52 15.84
C GLY A 556 -20.59 -6.96 16.44
N ILE A 557 -20.95 -7.39 17.66
CA ILE A 557 -22.14 -6.93 18.39
C ILE A 557 -22.07 -5.43 18.68
N LYS A 558 -20.90 -4.92 19.12
CA LYS A 558 -20.65 -3.50 19.37
C LYS A 558 -20.83 -2.67 18.09
N ARG A 559 -20.29 -3.12 16.94
CA ARG A 559 -20.52 -2.50 15.62
C ARG A 559 -21.99 -2.57 15.19
N LEU A 560 -22.66 -3.70 15.38
CA LEU A 560 -24.08 -3.88 15.07
C LEU A 560 -24.97 -2.92 15.87
N SER A 561 -24.65 -2.68 17.14
CA SER A 561 -25.33 -1.70 17.99
C SER A 561 -25.16 -0.27 17.44
N VAL A 562 -23.94 0.11 17.05
CA VAL A 562 -23.65 1.41 16.44
C VAL A 562 -24.40 1.60 15.11
N GLU A 563 -24.37 0.61 14.21
CA GLU A 563 -25.12 0.69 12.94
C GLU A 563 -26.63 0.66 13.13
N ARG A 564 -27.15 -0.06 14.13
CA ARG A 564 -28.57 -0.02 14.50
C ARG A 564 -28.98 1.38 14.99
N ASN A 565 -28.14 2.04 15.78
CA ASN A 565 -28.38 3.41 16.24
C ASN A 565 -28.31 4.42 15.08
N LYS A 566 -27.34 4.29 14.15
CA LYS A 566 -27.29 5.09 12.92
C LYS A 566 -28.50 4.87 12.02
N ASN A 567 -28.99 3.64 11.90
CA ASN A 567 -30.21 3.34 11.14
C ASN A 567 -31.44 3.98 11.82
N GLN A 568 -31.52 3.92 13.16
CA GLN A 568 -32.59 4.59 13.89
C GLN A 568 -32.54 6.13 13.72
N GLN A 569 -31.35 6.73 13.70
CA GLN A 569 -31.14 8.15 13.36
C GLN A 569 -31.64 8.44 11.94
N LYS A 570 -31.23 7.66 10.94
CA LYS A 570 -31.70 7.80 9.54
C LYS A 570 -33.21 7.62 9.37
N ILE A 571 -33.85 6.77 10.18
CA ILE A 571 -35.31 6.61 10.20
C ILE A 571 -35.98 7.88 10.75
N VAL A 572 -35.39 8.53 11.75
CA VAL A 572 -35.86 9.83 12.29
C VAL A 572 -35.58 10.97 11.30
N GLU A 573 -34.42 11.03 10.65
CA GLU A 573 -34.13 11.98 9.57
C GLU A 573 -35.13 11.83 8.41
N LEU A 574 -35.45 10.60 8.02
CA LEU A 574 -36.43 10.28 6.98
C LEU A 574 -37.86 10.65 7.41
N SER A 575 -38.22 10.53 8.70
CA SER A 575 -39.52 10.98 9.19
C SER A 575 -39.62 12.51 9.24
N LEU A 576 -38.55 13.20 9.64
CA LEU A 576 -38.43 14.67 9.57
C LEU A 576 -38.48 15.19 8.13
N LEU A 577 -37.80 14.53 7.18
CA LEU A 577 -37.87 14.87 5.76
C LEU A 577 -39.27 14.61 5.18
N LYS A 578 -39.98 13.56 5.62
CA LYS A 578 -41.39 13.34 5.25
C LYS A 578 -42.33 14.39 5.84
N MET A 579 -42.09 14.82 7.08
CA MET A 579 -42.82 15.93 7.70
C MET A 579 -42.61 17.22 6.90
N ARG A 580 -41.35 17.57 6.62
CA ARG A 580 -40.99 18.76 5.85
C ARG A 580 -41.45 18.72 4.38
N SER A 581 -41.49 17.54 3.79
CA SER A 581 -42.09 17.34 2.46
C SER A 581 -43.60 17.60 2.47
N LYS A 582 -44.30 17.27 3.57
CA LYS A 582 -45.72 17.60 3.75
C LYS A 582 -45.96 19.07 4.09
N GLU A 583 -45.04 19.70 4.82
CA GLU A 583 -45.05 21.16 5.02
C GLU A 583 -44.96 21.85 3.66
N PHE A 584 -43.98 21.52 2.83
CA PHE A 584 -43.89 22.04 1.46
C PHE A 584 -45.07 21.65 0.56
N GLU A 585 -45.65 20.46 0.70
CA GLU A 585 -46.87 20.06 -0.02
C GLU A 585 -48.07 20.94 0.37
N ASN A 586 -48.23 21.25 1.65
CA ASN A 586 -49.24 22.20 2.14
C ASN A 586 -48.95 23.63 1.66
N ASP A 587 -47.69 24.09 1.71
CA ASP A 587 -47.28 25.42 1.22
C ASP A 587 -47.57 25.57 -0.28
N ILE A 588 -47.33 24.51 -1.07
CA ILE A 588 -47.68 24.45 -2.50
C ILE A 588 -49.20 24.51 -2.68
N ILE A 589 -49.97 23.73 -1.91
CA ILE A 589 -51.45 23.77 -1.95
C ILE A 589 -51.97 25.16 -1.56
N GLU A 590 -51.37 25.85 -0.60
CA GLU A 590 -51.73 27.24 -0.26
C GLU A 590 -51.37 28.19 -1.41
N CYS A 591 -50.19 28.04 -2.02
CA CYS A 591 -49.77 28.81 -3.20
C CYS A 591 -50.69 28.57 -4.42
N GLU A 592 -51.15 27.34 -4.63
CA GLU A 592 -52.12 26.98 -5.68
C GLU A 592 -53.49 27.58 -5.40
N ASN A 593 -53.98 27.50 -4.16
CA ASN A 593 -55.23 28.15 -3.75
C ASN A 593 -55.14 29.68 -3.92
N ASN A 594 -54.05 30.30 -3.47
CA ASN A 594 -53.81 31.74 -3.64
C ASN A 594 -53.69 32.12 -5.13
N THR A 595 -53.06 31.28 -5.96
CA THR A 595 -52.99 31.46 -7.42
C THR A 595 -54.35 31.29 -8.08
N TYR A 596 -55.19 30.36 -7.62
CA TYR A 596 -56.57 30.18 -8.06
C TYR A 596 -57.46 31.36 -7.66
N HIS A 597 -57.35 31.86 -6.42
CA HIS A 597 -58.02 33.08 -5.95
C HIS A 597 -57.59 34.29 -6.78
N LEU A 598 -56.28 34.50 -6.98
CA LEU A 598 -55.76 35.58 -7.82
C LEU A 598 -56.19 35.42 -9.29
N GLY A 599 -56.25 34.19 -9.80
CA GLY A 599 -56.77 33.87 -11.14
C GLY A 599 -58.26 34.21 -11.28
N LYS A 600 -59.07 33.91 -10.26
CA LYS A 600 -60.50 34.28 -10.17
C LYS A 600 -60.67 35.79 -10.09
N HIS A 601 -59.90 36.50 -9.25
CA HIS A 601 -59.90 37.96 -9.17
C HIS A 601 -59.46 38.59 -10.50
N ARG A 602 -58.43 38.05 -11.16
CA ARG A 602 -57.98 38.48 -12.50
C ARG A 602 -59.04 38.26 -13.57
N LEU A 603 -59.79 37.15 -13.53
CA LEU A 603 -60.92 36.90 -14.43
C LEU A 603 -62.09 37.86 -14.17
N GLN A 604 -62.41 38.14 -12.91
CA GLN A 604 -63.44 39.10 -12.52
C GLN A 604 -63.05 40.53 -12.90
N LEU A 605 -61.79 40.93 -12.70
CA LEU A 605 -61.25 42.22 -13.12
C LEU A 605 -61.18 42.34 -14.65
N ASN A 606 -60.76 41.29 -15.36
CA ASN A 606 -60.82 41.26 -16.82
C ASN A 606 -62.25 41.35 -17.36
N ARG A 607 -63.25 40.84 -16.62
CA ARG A 607 -64.66 41.02 -16.96
C ARG A 607 -65.09 42.47 -16.75
N THR A 608 -64.87 43.07 -15.58
CA THR A 608 -65.24 44.48 -15.36
C THR A 608 -64.46 45.44 -16.27
N MET A 609 -63.21 45.14 -16.61
CA MET A 609 -62.44 45.86 -17.64
C MET A 609 -63.05 45.69 -19.03
N LYS A 610 -63.49 44.48 -19.44
CA LYS A 610 -64.17 44.27 -20.73
C LYS A 610 -65.51 45.01 -20.78
N ASP A 611 -66.32 44.91 -19.73
CA ASP A 611 -67.61 45.59 -19.62
C ASP A 611 -67.39 47.12 -19.69
N ARG A 612 -66.39 47.66 -18.97
CA ARG A 612 -66.01 49.07 -19.03
C ARG A 612 -65.36 49.48 -20.36
N LEU A 613 -64.65 48.59 -21.05
CA LEU A 613 -64.13 48.83 -22.40
C LEU A 613 -65.24 48.86 -23.46
N VAL A 614 -66.31 48.08 -23.29
CA VAL A 614 -67.52 48.17 -24.14
C VAL A 614 -68.25 49.49 -23.89
N GLU A 615 -68.35 49.94 -22.64
CA GLU A 615 -68.91 51.24 -22.27
C GLU A 615 -68.06 52.42 -22.79
N ILE A 616 -66.73 52.38 -22.60
CA ILE A 616 -65.79 53.37 -23.16
C ILE A 616 -65.84 53.32 -24.69
N LYS A 617 -66.02 52.15 -25.31
CA LYS A 617 -66.18 52.04 -26.76
C LYS A 617 -67.47 52.67 -27.25
N SER A 618 -68.62 52.47 -26.59
CA SER A 618 -69.87 53.12 -27.00
C SER A 618 -69.82 54.64 -26.80
N GLN A 619 -69.16 55.11 -25.73
CA GLN A 619 -68.85 56.54 -25.54
C GLN A 619 -67.88 57.08 -26.60
N MET A 620 -66.83 56.33 -26.96
CA MET A 620 -65.88 56.64 -28.03
C MET A 620 -66.58 56.66 -29.39
N ASP A 621 -67.50 55.75 -29.67
CA ASP A 621 -68.24 55.68 -30.93
C ASP A 621 -69.26 56.84 -31.04
N LEU A 622 -69.90 57.24 -29.93
CA LEU A 622 -70.70 58.46 -29.85
C LEU A 622 -69.84 59.74 -30.06
N LEU A 623 -68.64 59.80 -29.46
CA LEU A 623 -67.67 60.88 -29.69
C LEU A 623 -67.11 60.84 -31.12
N ASN A 624 -66.98 59.66 -31.74
CA ASN A 624 -66.58 59.50 -33.14
C ASN A 624 -67.65 59.99 -34.10
N LEU A 625 -68.94 59.79 -33.80
CA LEU A 625 -70.04 60.37 -34.56
C LEU A 625 -70.03 61.90 -34.46
N LYS A 626 -69.87 62.46 -33.24
CA LYS A 626 -69.68 63.91 -33.06
C LYS A 626 -68.43 64.43 -33.79
N ARG A 627 -67.31 63.70 -33.74
CA ARG A 627 -66.06 64.04 -34.42
C ARG A 627 -66.15 63.90 -35.94
N LYS A 628 -66.97 63.00 -36.48
CA LYS A 628 -67.28 62.91 -37.91
C LYS A 628 -68.04 64.15 -38.36
N HIS A 629 -69.13 64.49 -37.67
CA HIS A 629 -69.91 65.70 -37.92
C HIS A 629 -69.05 66.98 -37.89
N LEU A 630 -68.23 67.17 -36.83
CA LEU A 630 -67.28 68.28 -36.75
C LEU A 630 -66.13 68.20 -37.79
N ASN A 631 -65.78 67.01 -38.28
CA ASN A 631 -64.82 66.85 -39.38
C ASN A 631 -65.45 67.12 -40.74
N GLU A 632 -66.75 66.90 -40.93
CA GLU A 632 -67.49 67.25 -42.13
C GLU A 632 -67.55 68.79 -42.23
N GLU A 633 -67.91 69.48 -41.13
CA GLU A 633 -67.82 70.94 -41.00
C GLU A 633 -66.37 71.48 -41.18
N ARG A 634 -65.38 70.82 -40.57
CA ARG A 634 -63.97 71.20 -40.79
C ARG A 634 -63.50 70.92 -42.22
N SER A 635 -64.08 69.94 -42.92
CA SER A 635 -63.68 69.59 -44.29
C SER A 635 -64.25 70.55 -45.33
N THR A 636 -65.46 71.10 -45.11
CA THR A 636 -65.94 72.23 -45.91
C THR A 636 -65.04 73.45 -45.70
N LEU A 637 -64.76 73.82 -44.44
CA LEU A 637 -63.84 74.93 -44.13
C LEU A 637 -62.39 74.71 -44.61
N LEU A 638 -61.93 73.46 -44.75
CA LEU A 638 -60.60 73.16 -45.31
C LEU A 638 -60.57 73.16 -46.84
N ALA A 639 -61.71 72.99 -47.53
CA ALA A 639 -61.77 73.27 -48.97
C ALA A 639 -61.52 74.77 -49.21
N ASP A 640 -62.20 75.64 -48.46
CA ASP A 640 -62.08 77.10 -48.50
C ASP A 640 -60.67 77.64 -48.18
N ILE A 641 -59.82 76.82 -47.54
CA ILE A 641 -58.41 77.10 -47.20
C ILE A 641 -57.46 76.44 -48.20
N GLY A 642 -57.74 75.21 -48.65
CA GLY A 642 -56.92 74.49 -49.62
C GLY A 642 -56.83 75.19 -50.98
N GLU A 643 -57.91 75.87 -51.37
CA GLU A 643 -57.97 76.77 -52.53
C GLU A 643 -56.98 77.95 -52.40
N ARG A 644 -56.75 78.45 -51.17
CA ARG A 644 -55.82 79.57 -50.88
C ARG A 644 -54.36 79.13 -50.78
N SER A 645 -54.09 77.90 -50.33
CA SER A 645 -52.72 77.47 -49.96
C SER A 645 -51.85 76.97 -51.13
N LYS A 646 -52.46 76.39 -52.19
CA LYS A 646 -51.74 75.96 -53.41
C LYS A 646 -50.97 77.09 -54.11
N HIS A 647 -51.29 78.33 -53.76
CA HIS A 647 -50.64 79.57 -54.19
C HIS A 647 -49.16 79.71 -53.73
N ILE A 648 -48.70 78.93 -52.73
CA ILE A 648 -47.45 79.24 -51.99
C ILE A 648 -46.26 78.29 -52.29
N ASP A 649 -46.42 76.97 -52.23
CA ASP A 649 -45.27 76.05 -52.05
C ASP A 649 -44.38 75.79 -53.29
N VAL A 650 -44.71 76.35 -54.46
CA VAL A 650 -43.90 76.26 -55.70
C VAL A 650 -42.49 76.87 -55.53
N VAL A 651 -42.24 77.59 -54.44
CA VAL A 651 -41.05 78.42 -54.20
C VAL A 651 -39.84 77.69 -53.58
N ARG A 652 -40.03 76.61 -52.78
CA ARG A 652 -39.00 76.21 -51.78
C ARG A 652 -37.98 75.13 -52.21
N ALA A 653 -38.35 74.15 -53.04
CA ALA A 653 -37.69 72.83 -53.14
C ALA A 653 -36.31 72.78 -53.86
N ARG A 654 -35.48 73.84 -53.79
CA ARG A 654 -34.33 74.08 -54.67
C ARG A 654 -32.95 74.03 -54.00
N LEU A 655 -32.87 73.91 -52.68
CA LEU A 655 -31.69 74.34 -51.89
C LEU A 655 -30.77 73.23 -51.32
N GLU A 656 -31.24 72.00 -51.17
CA GLU A 656 -30.77 71.15 -50.04
C GLU A 656 -29.89 69.93 -50.41
N LEU A 657 -29.69 69.63 -51.69
CA LEU A 657 -29.08 68.37 -52.16
C LEU A 657 -27.57 68.19 -51.80
N THR A 658 -26.90 69.26 -51.38
CA THR A 658 -25.45 69.46 -51.56
C THR A 658 -24.54 68.83 -50.48
N SER A 659 -25.04 68.48 -49.30
CA SER A 659 -24.24 68.55 -48.06
C SER A 659 -23.70 67.24 -47.44
N ARG A 660 -23.65 66.09 -48.15
CA ARG A 660 -23.78 64.77 -47.46
C ARG A 660 -22.72 63.65 -47.68
N LEU A 661 -21.52 63.91 -48.22
CA LEU A 661 -20.76 62.85 -48.93
C LEU A 661 -19.45 62.23 -48.34
N MET A 662 -18.85 62.65 -47.21
CA MET A 662 -17.44 62.23 -46.90
C MET A 662 -17.00 61.65 -45.53
N GLY A 663 -17.64 61.91 -44.38
CA GLY A 663 -17.27 61.24 -43.10
C GLY A 663 -16.00 61.73 -42.37
N MET A 664 -15.79 61.24 -41.13
CA MET A 664 -14.89 61.81 -40.09
C MET A 664 -14.51 60.76 -39.01
N ASN A 665 -13.43 60.95 -38.24
CA ASN A 665 -13.14 60.21 -36.98
C ASN A 665 -13.53 61.04 -35.72
N GLU A 666 -12.99 60.65 -34.55
CA GLU A 666 -13.43 61.07 -33.20
C GLU A 666 -13.25 62.57 -32.88
N ASP A 667 -12.34 63.28 -33.55
CA ASP A 667 -12.21 64.76 -33.51
C ASP A 667 -12.83 65.45 -34.75
N GLY A 668 -13.76 64.78 -35.46
CA GLY A 668 -14.44 65.33 -36.63
C GLY A 668 -13.58 65.42 -37.91
N THR A 669 -12.48 64.67 -38.01
CA THR A 669 -11.56 64.69 -39.19
C THR A 669 -10.93 63.32 -39.49
N LEU A 670 -10.38 63.11 -40.70
CA LEU A 670 -9.94 61.81 -41.26
C LEU A 670 -8.46 61.44 -40.90
N VAL A 671 -8.09 60.14 -40.90
CA VAL A 671 -6.82 59.58 -40.30
C VAL A 671 -6.16 58.50 -41.18
N THR A 672 -4.84 58.28 -41.01
CA THR A 672 -3.97 57.51 -41.94
C THR A 672 -2.97 56.56 -41.21
N ALA A 673 -2.45 55.53 -41.89
CA ALA A 673 -2.03 54.25 -41.28
C ALA A 673 -0.52 53.99 -40.96
N THR A 674 0.38 54.98 -40.99
CA THR A 674 1.84 54.72 -40.95
C THR A 674 2.44 54.36 -39.57
N GLN A 675 1.70 54.54 -38.47
CA GLN A 675 2.28 54.62 -37.11
C GLN A 675 2.67 53.27 -36.46
N LEU A 676 2.29 52.12 -37.05
CA LEU A 676 2.31 50.83 -36.34
C LEU A 676 3.58 49.96 -36.50
N LYS A 677 4.61 50.39 -37.25
CA LYS A 677 5.66 49.46 -37.75
C LYS A 677 7.08 49.59 -37.15
N VAL A 678 7.33 50.50 -36.21
CA VAL A 678 8.70 50.84 -35.75
C VAL A 678 9.15 50.07 -34.50
N ALA A 679 8.23 49.58 -33.66
CA ALA A 679 8.54 49.14 -32.30
C ALA A 679 9.36 47.84 -32.13
N ALA A 680 9.61 47.07 -33.19
CA ALA A 680 10.00 45.65 -33.10
C ALA A 680 11.49 45.32 -33.34
N ALA A 681 12.37 46.32 -33.49
CA ALA A 681 13.70 46.11 -34.08
C ALA A 681 14.92 46.23 -33.13
N GLN A 682 14.75 46.70 -31.88
CA GLN A 682 15.89 47.19 -31.07
C GLN A 682 16.54 46.17 -30.11
N GLU A 683 15.97 45.00 -29.90
CA GLU A 683 16.30 44.15 -28.74
C GLU A 683 17.53 43.22 -28.94
N LYS A 684 18.07 43.11 -30.17
CA LYS A 684 19.00 42.03 -30.55
C LYS A 684 20.50 42.28 -30.29
N GLN A 685 20.95 43.53 -30.15
CA GLN A 685 22.40 43.85 -30.24
C GLN A 685 23.19 43.64 -28.93
N MET A 686 22.52 43.62 -27.77
CA MET A 686 23.13 43.81 -26.44
C MET A 686 23.89 42.60 -25.84
N LEU A 687 24.24 41.57 -26.63
CA LEU A 687 24.72 40.26 -26.14
C LEU A 687 26.07 39.80 -26.73
N LEU A 688 26.87 40.70 -27.30
CA LEU A 688 28.08 40.34 -28.07
C LEU A 688 29.41 40.88 -27.50
N ASP A 689 29.38 41.86 -26.60
CA ASP A 689 30.58 42.63 -26.23
C ASP A 689 31.34 42.11 -25.00
N GLU A 690 30.71 41.34 -24.10
CA GLU A 690 31.33 40.84 -22.84
C GLU A 690 32.47 39.82 -23.05
N GLY A 691 32.66 39.28 -24.26
CA GLY A 691 33.56 38.13 -24.48
C GLY A 691 35.06 38.42 -24.52
N ASN A 692 35.50 39.67 -24.73
CA ASN A 692 36.89 39.96 -25.13
C ASN A 692 37.84 40.34 -23.97
N GLU A 693 37.33 40.65 -22.78
CA GLU A 693 38.07 41.41 -21.76
C GLU A 693 38.97 40.56 -20.83
N LEU A 694 38.89 39.22 -20.91
CA LEU A 694 39.66 38.33 -20.03
C LEU A 694 41.13 38.12 -20.44
N ASN A 695 41.50 38.34 -21.70
CA ASN A 695 42.74 37.79 -22.26
C ASN A 695 44.04 38.55 -21.86
N GLU A 696 43.96 39.87 -21.59
CA GLU A 696 45.14 40.76 -21.46
C GLU A 696 45.96 40.59 -20.15
N LYS A 697 45.55 39.67 -19.26
CA LYS A 697 46.13 39.52 -17.91
C LYS A 697 47.30 38.53 -17.83
N VAL A 698 47.44 37.61 -18.78
CA VAL A 698 48.41 36.48 -18.68
C VAL A 698 49.87 36.94 -18.84
N ILE A 699 50.15 37.78 -19.83
CA ILE A 699 51.50 38.09 -20.34
C ILE A 699 52.44 38.73 -19.28
N LYS A 700 51.90 39.33 -18.21
CA LYS A 700 52.69 40.08 -17.21
C LYS A 700 53.37 39.20 -16.15
N ALA A 701 53.17 37.88 -16.18
CA ALA A 701 53.74 36.95 -15.20
C ALA A 701 55.13 36.38 -15.61
N GLU A 702 55.57 36.61 -16.84
CA GLU A 702 56.70 35.87 -17.44
C GLU A 702 58.06 36.61 -17.36
N GLU A 703 58.05 37.92 -17.10
CA GLU A 703 59.28 38.73 -17.02
C GLU A 703 60.09 38.49 -15.73
N ASP A 704 59.41 38.26 -14.59
CA ASP A 704 60.04 38.14 -13.26
C ASP A 704 60.96 36.90 -13.12
N ILE A 705 60.73 35.84 -13.90
CA ILE A 705 61.46 34.57 -13.78
C ILE A 705 62.95 34.74 -14.14
N LYS A 706 63.27 35.59 -15.12
CA LYS A 706 64.64 35.78 -15.65
C LYS A 706 65.60 36.46 -14.65
N ALA A 707 65.09 37.05 -13.57
CA ALA A 707 65.93 37.67 -12.55
C ALA A 707 66.65 36.65 -11.63
N MET A 708 66.09 35.45 -11.45
CA MET A 708 66.56 34.50 -10.43
C MET A 708 67.72 33.60 -10.88
N GLU A 709 67.94 33.40 -12.18
CA GLU A 709 69.00 32.48 -12.67
C GLU A 709 70.42 33.04 -12.43
N ASN A 710 70.60 34.36 -12.54
CA ASN A 710 71.91 35.00 -12.48
C ASN A 710 72.63 34.87 -11.12
N THR A 711 71.91 34.71 -10.01
CA THR A 711 72.51 34.54 -8.68
C THR A 711 73.02 33.11 -8.43
N LEU A 712 72.51 32.11 -9.16
CA LEU A 712 72.85 30.70 -8.94
C LEU A 712 74.23 30.34 -9.54
N MET A 713 74.62 30.97 -10.66
CA MET A 713 75.92 30.75 -11.30
C MET A 713 77.13 31.02 -10.38
N LEU A 714 77.07 32.08 -9.58
CA LEU A 714 78.24 32.61 -8.86
C LEU A 714 78.68 31.69 -7.69
N LEU A 715 77.76 30.89 -7.14
CA LEU A 715 78.01 29.99 -6.00
C LEU A 715 78.65 28.66 -6.43
N ASN A 716 78.46 28.22 -7.68
CA ASN A 716 79.05 26.98 -8.18
C ASN A 716 80.57 27.10 -8.41
N HIS A 717 81.05 28.24 -8.94
CA HIS A 717 82.46 28.44 -9.29
C HIS A 717 83.42 28.25 -8.10
N SER A 718 83.03 28.69 -6.90
CA SER A 718 83.84 28.56 -5.67
C SER A 718 84.03 27.09 -5.21
N ASN A 719 83.04 26.21 -5.46
CA ASN A 719 83.08 24.82 -5.00
C ASN A 719 84.10 23.94 -5.76
N ASP A 720 84.35 24.21 -7.04
CA ASP A 720 85.18 23.34 -7.87
C ASP A 720 86.70 23.56 -7.70
N SER A 721 87.14 24.69 -7.14
CA SER A 721 88.55 24.88 -6.77
C SER A 721 88.96 23.99 -5.58
N TYR A 722 88.13 23.91 -4.54
CA TYR A 722 88.39 23.06 -3.37
C TYR A 722 88.56 21.57 -3.72
N ARG A 723 87.88 21.10 -4.78
CA ARG A 723 87.97 19.70 -5.24
C ARG A 723 89.27 19.34 -5.94
N LYS A 724 90.05 20.31 -6.42
CA LYS A 724 91.30 20.07 -7.19
C LYS A 724 92.51 19.83 -6.29
N ASN A 725 92.62 20.51 -5.15
CA ASN A 725 93.80 20.44 -4.29
C ASN A 725 93.80 19.26 -3.29
N LEU A 726 92.64 18.62 -3.07
CA LEU A 726 92.49 17.50 -2.12
C LEU A 726 92.66 16.10 -2.77
N ASN A 727 93.11 16.03 -4.02
CA ASN A 727 93.34 14.77 -4.75
C ASN A 727 94.63 14.82 -5.60
N LYS A 728 95.77 14.87 -4.93
CA LYS A 728 97.06 14.36 -5.47
C LYS A 728 97.46 13.09 -4.71
N LYS A 729 98.30 12.27 -5.36
CA LYS A 729 98.39 10.82 -5.14
C LYS A 729 99.47 10.39 -4.14
N VAL A 730 99.10 9.43 -3.26
CA VAL A 730 99.91 8.24 -2.84
C VAL A 730 101.14 8.65 -1.96
N ASP A 731 101.75 7.87 -1.07
CA ASP A 731 101.97 6.41 -0.94
C ASP A 731 101.43 5.84 0.41
N GLU A 732 100.49 4.89 0.48
CA GLU A 732 100.38 3.47 0.07
C GLU A 732 100.95 2.39 1.02
N ASP A 733 102.17 2.50 1.59
CA ASP A 733 102.75 1.37 2.36
C ASP A 733 102.57 1.42 3.89
N GLN A 734 102.65 2.58 4.55
CA GLN A 734 102.43 2.65 6.02
C GLN A 734 100.94 2.70 6.40
N VAL A 735 100.12 3.23 5.50
CA VAL A 735 98.66 3.34 5.66
C VAL A 735 97.97 1.96 5.55
N LEU A 736 98.60 0.97 4.89
CA LEU A 736 97.96 -0.29 4.53
C LEU A 736 97.63 -1.21 5.72
N GLU A 737 98.38 -1.12 6.83
CA GLU A 737 98.15 -1.94 8.02
C GLU A 737 97.03 -1.35 8.88
N GLU A 738 97.08 -0.05 9.21
CA GLU A 738 96.00 0.64 9.92
C GLU A 738 94.69 0.63 9.11
N ILE A 739 94.74 0.74 7.78
CA ILE A 739 93.56 0.62 6.93
C ILE A 739 92.93 -0.78 7.02
N LYS A 740 93.64 -1.88 7.30
CA LYS A 740 92.99 -3.20 7.47
C LYS A 740 92.16 -3.26 8.76
N GLU A 741 92.72 -2.78 9.87
CA GLU A 741 92.02 -2.78 11.16
C GLU A 741 90.85 -1.77 11.17
N LEU A 742 91.04 -0.58 10.58
CA LEU A 742 89.94 0.34 10.37
C LEU A 742 88.93 -0.18 9.33
N GLN A 743 89.33 -0.80 8.21
CA GLN A 743 88.38 -1.34 7.22
C GLN A 743 87.48 -2.43 7.79
N SER A 744 87.99 -3.31 8.65
CA SER A 744 87.18 -4.37 9.27
C SER A 744 86.06 -3.78 10.13
N ASN A 745 86.43 -2.88 11.05
CA ASN A 745 85.48 -2.18 11.91
C ASN A 745 84.54 -1.25 11.12
N TYR A 746 85.08 -0.53 10.13
CA TYR A 746 84.34 0.34 9.22
C TYR A 746 83.37 -0.44 8.34
N CYS A 747 83.69 -1.64 7.85
CA CYS A 747 82.76 -2.45 7.05
C CYS A 747 81.56 -2.95 7.86
N LEU A 748 81.77 -3.33 9.13
CA LEU A 748 80.69 -3.70 10.04
C LEU A 748 79.82 -2.49 10.41
N ALA A 749 80.42 -1.36 10.76
CA ALA A 749 79.70 -0.12 10.99
C ALA A 749 78.96 0.35 9.72
N LEU A 750 79.59 0.29 8.55
CA LEU A 750 79.05 0.72 7.26
C LEU A 750 77.93 -0.20 6.76
N THR A 751 77.93 -1.50 7.05
CA THR A 751 76.81 -2.39 6.70
C THR A 751 75.60 -2.14 7.59
N GLN A 752 75.79 -1.99 8.90
CA GLN A 752 74.73 -1.55 9.82
C GLN A 752 74.18 -0.17 9.41
N LEU A 753 75.06 0.81 9.20
CA LEU A 753 74.75 2.17 8.77
C LEU A 753 74.11 2.22 7.38
N LYS A 754 74.50 1.35 6.43
CA LYS A 754 73.82 1.19 5.12
C LYS A 754 72.41 0.61 5.30
N SER A 755 72.22 -0.37 6.18
CA SER A 755 70.88 -0.94 6.43
C SER A 755 69.95 0.10 7.09
N LEU A 756 70.46 0.87 8.05
CA LEU A 756 69.74 1.96 8.72
C LEU A 756 69.50 3.14 7.78
N ARG A 757 70.51 3.58 7.00
CA ARG A 757 70.34 4.62 5.97
C ARG A 757 69.44 4.19 4.81
N SER A 758 69.34 2.89 4.50
CA SER A 758 68.39 2.40 3.49
C SER A 758 66.96 2.45 4.01
N LYS A 759 66.73 1.95 5.24
CA LYS A 759 65.42 2.08 5.92
C LYS A 759 65.02 3.54 6.13
N HIS A 760 65.96 4.37 6.60
CA HIS A 760 65.75 5.81 6.78
C HIS A 760 65.44 6.49 5.44
N ARG A 761 66.23 6.27 4.38
CA ARG A 761 65.96 6.81 3.04
C ARG A 761 64.69 6.29 2.40
N GLN A 762 64.20 5.12 2.79
CA GLN A 762 62.90 4.63 2.33
C GLN A 762 61.76 5.32 3.07
N VAL A 763 61.86 5.46 4.40
CA VAL A 763 60.91 6.25 5.21
C VAL A 763 60.93 7.72 4.81
N GLU A 764 62.10 8.32 4.56
CA GLU A 764 62.26 9.68 4.02
C GLU A 764 61.61 9.77 2.64
N LYS A 765 61.87 8.83 1.70
CA LYS A 765 61.22 8.86 0.38
C LYS A 765 59.72 8.64 0.42
N GLU A 766 59.20 7.87 1.38
CA GLU A 766 57.76 7.68 1.56
C GLU A 766 57.13 8.91 2.23
N ASN A 767 57.82 9.52 3.21
CA ASN A 767 57.38 10.75 3.87
C ASN A 767 57.47 11.97 2.93
N ASP A 768 58.51 12.08 2.10
CA ASP A 768 58.67 13.08 1.04
C ASP A 768 57.61 12.93 -0.04
N LYS A 769 57.25 11.69 -0.42
CA LYS A 769 56.13 11.44 -1.33
C LYS A 769 54.83 11.90 -0.69
N ASN A 770 54.59 11.52 0.56
CA ASN A 770 53.37 11.90 1.27
C ASN A 770 53.29 13.43 1.46
N LEU A 771 54.38 14.10 1.86
CA LEU A 771 54.49 15.56 1.95
C LEU A 771 54.25 16.22 0.60
N ARG A 772 54.89 15.77 -0.49
CA ARG A 772 54.62 16.29 -1.84
C ARG A 772 53.18 16.05 -2.29
N ILE A 773 52.56 14.94 -1.90
CA ILE A 773 51.13 14.67 -2.16
C ILE A 773 50.26 15.64 -1.36
N TYR A 774 50.50 15.83 -0.06
CA TYR A 774 49.77 16.77 0.79
C TYR A 774 49.99 18.24 0.37
N GLU A 775 51.20 18.64 -0.01
CA GLU A 775 51.51 19.97 -0.53
C GLU A 775 50.89 20.21 -1.91
N ASN A 776 50.84 19.20 -2.78
CA ASN A 776 50.20 19.33 -4.09
C ASN A 776 48.67 19.38 -3.96
N LEU A 777 48.07 18.57 -3.08
CA LEU A 777 46.64 18.65 -2.73
C LEU A 777 46.30 19.98 -2.04
N GLY A 778 47.16 20.44 -1.13
CA GLY A 778 47.06 21.75 -0.48
C GLY A 778 47.09 22.89 -1.49
N ARG A 779 48.13 22.94 -2.33
CA ARG A 779 48.24 23.94 -3.41
C ARG A 779 47.11 23.85 -4.42
N GLN A 780 46.64 22.66 -4.79
CA GLN A 780 45.46 22.51 -5.67
C GLN A 780 44.18 22.99 -5.00
N LEU A 781 44.00 22.76 -3.69
CA LEU A 781 42.89 23.32 -2.92
C LEU A 781 42.98 24.84 -2.81
N GLU A 782 44.13 25.41 -2.44
CA GLU A 782 44.33 26.85 -2.32
C GLU A 782 44.19 27.58 -3.67
N ILE A 783 44.70 27.01 -4.75
CA ILE A 783 44.49 27.55 -6.11
C ILE A 783 43.02 27.44 -6.52
N SER A 784 42.30 26.40 -6.11
CA SER A 784 40.87 26.21 -6.42
C SER A 784 39.96 27.13 -5.59
N THR A 785 40.21 27.27 -4.28
CA THR A 785 39.46 28.20 -3.42
C THR A 785 39.81 29.65 -3.72
N GLY A 786 41.08 29.96 -3.97
CA GLY A 786 41.54 31.24 -4.48
C GLY A 786 40.84 31.61 -5.77
N LYS A 787 40.91 30.75 -6.81
CA LYS A 787 40.18 30.97 -8.07
C LYS A 787 38.67 31.07 -7.88
N ASN A 788 38.05 30.31 -6.98
CA ASN A 788 36.60 30.43 -6.73
C ASN A 788 36.22 31.72 -5.99
N MET A 789 37.05 32.24 -5.10
CA MET A 789 36.83 33.52 -4.41
C MET A 789 37.15 34.72 -5.32
N GLU A 790 38.29 34.69 -6.02
CA GLU A 790 38.65 35.66 -7.05
C GLU A 790 37.57 35.70 -8.12
N ASN A 791 37.19 34.54 -8.66
CA ASN A 791 36.02 34.42 -9.52
C ASN A 791 34.84 35.05 -8.81
N SER A 792 34.42 34.64 -7.60
CA SER A 792 33.25 35.22 -6.89
C SER A 792 33.22 36.75 -6.83
N GLU A 793 34.36 37.42 -6.65
CA GLU A 793 34.44 38.89 -6.71
C GLU A 793 34.50 39.45 -8.14
N ILE A 794 35.18 38.75 -9.04
CA ILE A 794 35.19 38.93 -10.51
C ILE A 794 33.85 38.42 -11.11
N LEU A 795 32.88 38.05 -10.27
CA LEU A 795 31.53 37.53 -10.48
C LEU A 795 30.63 38.41 -9.51
N GLU A 796 31.18 39.48 -8.85
CA GLU A 796 30.47 40.56 -8.13
C GLU A 796 30.88 42.03 -8.49
N LYS A 797 31.91 42.26 -9.33
CA LYS A 797 32.26 43.53 -10.03
C LYS A 797 31.50 43.82 -11.35
N LEU A 798 31.96 43.39 -12.55
CA LEU A 798 31.35 43.67 -13.88
C LEU A 798 29.83 43.85 -13.94
N GLN A 799 28.90 43.03 -13.42
CA GLN A 799 27.46 43.38 -13.65
C GLN A 799 27.02 44.66 -12.93
N LYS A 800 27.66 45.06 -11.82
CA LYS A 800 27.47 46.43 -11.33
C LYS A 800 27.90 47.42 -12.42
N GLU A 801 28.99 47.12 -13.13
CA GLU A 801 29.52 47.85 -14.28
C GLU A 801 28.70 47.65 -15.59
N ILE A 802 27.96 46.54 -15.79
CA ILE A 802 27.04 46.27 -16.92
C ILE A 802 25.74 47.03 -16.70
N ASP A 803 25.22 47.09 -15.48
CA ASP A 803 24.08 47.93 -15.15
C ASP A 803 24.47 49.42 -15.24
N ASP A 804 25.68 49.78 -14.80
CA ASP A 804 26.28 51.08 -15.06
C ASP A 804 26.47 51.37 -16.56
N GLN A 805 26.98 50.43 -17.35
CA GLN A 805 27.17 50.55 -18.79
C GLN A 805 25.81 50.63 -19.51
N LYS A 806 24.80 49.85 -19.13
CA LYS A 806 23.42 49.98 -19.64
C LYS A 806 22.86 51.37 -19.36
N THR A 807 23.05 51.92 -18.16
CA THR A 807 22.59 53.29 -17.89
C THR A 807 23.45 54.37 -18.57
N LYS A 808 24.74 54.13 -18.83
CA LYS A 808 25.64 55.02 -19.61
C LYS A 808 25.29 54.99 -21.10
N LEU A 809 25.06 53.82 -21.69
CA LEU A 809 24.69 53.60 -23.09
C LEU A 809 23.29 54.18 -23.35
N GLN A 810 22.32 53.98 -22.45
CA GLN A 810 21.03 54.68 -22.50
C GLN A 810 21.14 56.21 -22.38
N ARG A 811 22.23 56.77 -21.80
CA ARG A 811 22.50 58.22 -21.80
C ARG A 811 23.15 58.65 -23.12
N ALA A 812 24.16 57.93 -23.58
CA ALA A 812 24.83 58.15 -24.87
C ALA A 812 23.86 58.08 -26.06
N GLU A 813 22.94 57.10 -26.09
CA GLU A 813 21.89 57.02 -27.12
C GLU A 813 20.98 58.26 -27.16
N ARG A 814 20.69 58.85 -25.99
CA ARG A 814 19.90 60.10 -25.91
C ARG A 814 20.70 61.27 -26.47
N GLU A 815 21.98 61.39 -26.13
CA GLU A 815 22.85 62.44 -26.66
C GLU A 815 23.17 62.27 -28.16
N VAL A 816 23.29 61.04 -28.65
CA VAL A 816 23.38 60.73 -30.09
C VAL A 816 22.07 61.08 -30.79
N LYS A 817 20.90 60.73 -30.24
CA LYS A 817 19.60 61.14 -30.83
C LYS A 817 19.41 62.67 -30.82
N ILE A 818 19.95 63.39 -29.84
CA ILE A 818 19.92 64.86 -29.76
C ILE A 818 20.90 65.48 -30.79
N SER A 819 22.13 64.99 -30.87
CA SER A 819 23.15 65.51 -31.79
C SER A 819 22.85 65.16 -33.26
N LEU A 820 22.31 63.98 -33.56
CA LEU A 820 21.86 63.60 -34.91
C LEU A 820 20.63 64.44 -35.34
N LYS A 821 19.80 64.93 -34.39
CA LYS A 821 18.85 66.01 -34.65
C LYS A 821 19.56 67.32 -35.00
N ALA A 822 20.50 67.77 -34.18
CA ALA A 822 21.26 69.01 -34.39
C ALA A 822 22.20 69.00 -35.64
N VAL A 823 22.45 67.82 -36.21
CA VAL A 823 23.08 67.64 -37.53
C VAL A 823 22.03 67.70 -38.64
N LYS A 824 20.86 67.05 -38.49
CA LYS A 824 19.77 67.13 -39.49
C LYS A 824 19.07 68.49 -39.58
N GLU A 825 19.15 69.30 -38.53
CA GLU A 825 18.69 70.70 -38.53
C GLU A 825 19.72 71.66 -39.18
N ARG A 826 20.93 71.19 -39.50
CA ARG A 826 21.86 71.88 -40.40
C ARG A 826 21.71 71.34 -41.82
N ASN A 827 21.23 72.19 -42.74
CA ASN A 827 21.10 71.84 -44.16
C ASN A 827 22.48 71.70 -44.85
N LEU A 828 23.09 70.52 -44.70
CA LEU A 828 24.27 70.07 -45.44
C LEU A 828 23.81 69.20 -46.63
N GLY A 829 24.42 69.41 -47.80
CA GLY A 829 24.00 68.75 -49.03
C GLY A 829 24.27 67.24 -49.03
N LYS A 830 23.44 66.47 -49.76
CA LYS A 830 23.57 65.00 -49.84
C LYS A 830 24.97 64.54 -50.23
N GLU A 831 25.61 65.20 -51.20
CA GLU A 831 26.97 64.86 -51.63
C GLU A 831 28.01 65.05 -50.52
N PHE A 832 27.81 65.98 -49.58
CA PHE A 832 28.69 66.15 -48.42
C PHE A 832 28.45 65.04 -47.39
N VAL A 833 27.20 64.61 -47.21
CA VAL A 833 26.87 63.45 -46.37
C VAL A 833 27.47 62.17 -46.97
N GLU A 834 27.25 61.89 -48.25
CA GLU A 834 27.83 60.71 -48.91
C GLU A 834 29.36 60.76 -49.02
N ALA A 835 29.97 61.95 -49.11
CA ALA A 835 31.42 62.08 -49.08
C ALA A 835 31.99 61.81 -47.68
N TYR A 836 31.31 62.29 -46.62
CA TYR A 836 31.68 62.01 -45.24
C TYR A 836 31.41 60.55 -44.86
N GLU A 837 30.32 59.95 -45.35
CA GLU A 837 30.06 58.51 -45.27
C GLU A 837 31.14 57.72 -46.01
N ARG A 838 31.56 58.11 -47.22
CA ARG A 838 32.67 57.45 -47.93
C ARG A 838 34.06 57.66 -47.28
N GLU A 839 34.31 58.78 -46.60
CA GLU A 839 35.53 58.97 -45.79
C GLU A 839 35.49 58.14 -44.49
N LEU A 840 34.30 58.00 -43.89
CA LEU A 840 34.08 57.20 -42.69
C LEU A 840 34.13 55.70 -43.00
N ASP A 841 33.56 55.26 -44.13
CA ASP A 841 33.71 53.92 -44.69
C ASP A 841 35.18 53.62 -45.00
N LEU A 842 35.92 54.56 -45.61
CA LEU A 842 37.36 54.39 -45.86
C LEU A 842 38.13 54.26 -44.55
N ARG A 843 37.86 55.09 -43.53
CA ARG A 843 38.44 54.90 -42.19
C ARG A 843 38.02 53.59 -41.55
N GLU A 844 36.77 53.14 -41.71
CA GLU A 844 36.33 51.83 -41.22
C GLU A 844 37.04 50.69 -41.95
N PHE A 845 37.28 50.79 -43.27
CA PHE A 845 37.99 49.76 -44.02
C PHE A 845 39.49 49.78 -43.75
N GLU A 846 40.13 50.94 -43.64
CA GLU A 846 41.51 51.06 -43.16
C GLU A 846 41.63 50.50 -41.74
N TYR A 847 40.74 50.88 -40.82
CA TYR A 847 40.73 50.37 -39.45
C TYR A 847 40.44 48.86 -39.38
N ARG A 848 39.49 48.33 -40.16
CA ARG A 848 39.23 46.88 -40.24
C ARG A 848 40.42 46.12 -40.84
N ASN A 849 41.08 46.66 -41.86
CA ASN A 849 42.19 45.99 -42.53
C ASN A 849 43.47 46.06 -41.67
N SER A 850 43.74 47.19 -41.00
CA SER A 850 44.77 47.29 -39.96
C SER A 850 44.44 46.44 -38.74
N SER A 851 43.18 46.35 -38.30
CA SER A 851 42.75 45.47 -37.21
C SER A 851 42.87 43.99 -37.59
N ALA A 852 42.63 43.62 -38.84
CA ALA A 852 42.80 42.25 -39.33
C ALA A 852 44.28 41.90 -39.50
N LEU A 853 45.12 42.84 -39.97
CA LEU A 853 46.58 42.66 -40.02
C LEU A 853 47.19 42.60 -38.62
N ASN A 854 46.68 43.38 -37.66
CA ASN A 854 47.07 43.29 -36.26
C ASN A 854 46.58 41.98 -35.65
N GLN A 855 45.33 41.55 -35.85
CA GLN A 855 44.83 40.25 -35.38
C GLN A 855 45.60 39.06 -35.98
N LEU A 856 46.03 39.15 -37.24
CA LEU A 856 46.90 38.14 -37.86
C LEU A 856 48.35 38.23 -37.36
N ALA A 857 48.79 39.39 -36.83
CA ALA A 857 50.05 39.52 -36.10
C ALA A 857 49.92 38.95 -34.68
N ASP A 858 48.82 39.23 -33.98
CA ASP A 858 48.53 38.68 -32.65
C ASP A 858 48.39 37.14 -32.73
N MET A 859 47.68 36.60 -33.74
CA MET A 859 47.64 35.16 -34.02
C MET A 859 48.99 34.58 -34.48
N ALA A 860 49.92 35.42 -34.92
CA ALA A 860 51.28 35.02 -35.27
C ALA A 860 52.24 35.02 -34.07
N GLU A 861 51.99 35.84 -33.05
CA GLU A 861 52.78 35.89 -31.80
C GLU A 861 52.25 34.97 -30.69
N ASN A 862 50.94 34.67 -30.64
CA ASN A 862 50.32 33.97 -29.50
C ASN A 862 50.19 32.44 -29.63
N ASP A 863 50.63 31.81 -30.72
CA ASP A 863 50.39 30.37 -30.98
C ASP A 863 51.58 29.73 -31.73
N ASP A 864 52.62 29.28 -31.00
CA ASP A 864 53.94 28.89 -31.54
C ASP A 864 53.92 27.86 -32.68
N ASP A 865 52.95 26.95 -32.72
CA ASP A 865 52.86 25.93 -33.78
C ASP A 865 52.13 26.48 -35.03
N ILE A 866 51.28 27.50 -34.88
CA ILE A 866 50.51 28.10 -35.98
C ILE A 866 51.16 29.38 -36.51
N GLY A 867 51.78 30.19 -35.65
CA GLY A 867 52.39 31.48 -35.98
C GLY A 867 53.44 31.42 -37.08
N PRO A 868 54.43 30.49 -37.05
CA PRO A 868 55.37 30.32 -38.15
C PRO A 868 54.72 29.96 -39.49
N LYS A 869 53.55 29.30 -39.47
CA LYS A 869 52.75 28.98 -40.66
C LYS A 869 52.00 30.24 -41.15
N VAL A 870 51.44 31.04 -40.25
CA VAL A 870 50.76 32.33 -40.56
C VAL A 870 51.75 33.37 -41.11
N ILE A 871 52.86 33.63 -40.42
CA ILE A 871 53.93 34.56 -40.87
C ILE A 871 54.42 34.16 -42.25
N ARG A 872 54.69 32.88 -42.47
CA ARG A 872 55.10 32.36 -43.78
C ARG A 872 54.03 32.58 -44.84
N ILE A 873 52.75 32.31 -44.55
CA ILE A 873 51.65 32.54 -45.50
C ILE A 873 51.48 34.04 -45.82
N MET A 874 51.68 34.95 -44.85
CA MET A 874 51.60 36.40 -45.09
C MET A 874 52.79 36.88 -45.96
N LEU A 875 54.00 36.39 -45.70
CA LEU A 875 55.20 36.68 -46.50
C LEU A 875 55.13 36.07 -47.91
N ASP A 876 54.66 34.83 -48.06
CA ASP A 876 54.40 34.15 -49.34
C ASP A 876 53.28 34.85 -50.15
N LYS A 877 52.52 35.77 -49.53
CA LYS A 877 51.54 36.68 -50.17
C LYS A 877 52.02 38.14 -50.28
N GLY A 878 53.25 38.44 -49.88
CA GLY A 878 53.86 39.77 -50.01
C GLY A 878 53.29 40.85 -49.07
N LEU A 879 52.55 40.46 -48.03
CA LEU A 879 51.97 41.39 -47.06
C LEU A 879 53.00 41.74 -45.97
N LYS A 880 53.10 43.02 -45.63
CA LYS A 880 54.03 43.51 -44.60
C LYS A 880 53.32 43.63 -43.26
N MET A 881 53.92 43.04 -42.22
CA MET A 881 53.49 43.16 -40.83
C MET A 881 53.60 44.63 -40.34
N PRO A 882 52.60 45.18 -39.65
CA PRO A 882 52.71 46.47 -38.97
C PRO A 882 53.79 46.48 -37.89
N HIS A 883 54.55 47.56 -37.76
CA HIS A 883 55.47 47.73 -36.63
C HIS A 883 54.69 48.18 -35.38
N MET A 884 54.89 47.46 -34.27
CA MET A 884 54.13 47.65 -33.04
C MET A 884 54.38 48.99 -32.34
N LEU A 885 53.32 49.53 -31.74
CA LEU A 885 53.36 50.55 -30.69
C LEU A 885 52.77 49.95 -29.40
N GLN A 886 53.34 50.34 -28.25
CA GLN A 886 53.15 49.64 -26.98
C GLN A 886 51.86 49.98 -26.20
N LYS A 887 51.48 49.05 -25.30
CA LYS A 887 50.61 49.24 -24.10
C LYS A 887 49.10 49.40 -24.41
N THR A 888 48.16 49.22 -23.47
CA THR A 888 48.23 49.39 -21.99
C THR A 888 47.19 48.53 -21.24
N ARG A 889 47.48 48.21 -19.95
CA ARG A 889 46.55 47.61 -18.96
C ARG A 889 45.13 48.23 -18.98
N SER A 890 44.07 47.42 -18.80
CA SER A 890 43.27 47.37 -17.53
C SER A 890 41.88 46.67 -17.62
N PHE A 891 41.57 45.81 -16.62
CA PHE A 891 40.25 45.52 -15.95
C PHE A 891 38.91 45.74 -16.71
N ALA A 892 37.93 44.80 -16.77
CA ALA A 892 37.50 43.70 -15.85
C ALA A 892 36.54 42.63 -16.50
N SER A 893 36.54 41.32 -16.15
CA SER A 893 35.64 40.55 -15.21
C SER A 893 34.35 39.85 -15.80
N TRP A 894 33.62 39.07 -14.96
CA TRP A 894 32.31 38.34 -15.02
C TRP A 894 32.03 37.05 -15.85
N ARG A 895 31.44 36.08 -15.12
CA ARG A 895 30.22 35.23 -15.35
C ARG A 895 29.98 34.60 -16.73
N SER A 896 29.92 33.26 -16.87
CA SER A 896 28.86 32.29 -16.46
C SER A 896 27.56 32.42 -17.29
N ASP A 897 26.80 31.39 -17.66
CA ASP A 897 26.71 29.98 -17.18
C ASP A 897 25.83 29.14 -18.15
N VAL A 898 25.36 27.93 -17.73
CA VAL A 898 24.25 27.12 -18.33
C VAL A 898 24.48 26.52 -19.77
N SER A 899 23.95 25.36 -20.21
CA SER A 899 22.96 24.41 -19.65
C SER A 899 23.19 22.93 -20.07
N GLU A 900 22.74 21.99 -19.23
CA GLU A 900 21.90 20.79 -19.51
C GLU A 900 22.21 19.83 -20.70
N THR A 901 22.15 18.49 -20.62
CA THR A 901 21.81 17.49 -19.57
C THR A 901 22.79 16.29 -19.69
N SER A 902 23.05 15.41 -18.72
CA SER A 902 22.09 14.56 -17.99
C SER A 902 22.77 13.80 -16.82
N SER A 903 22.00 13.05 -16.02
CA SER A 903 22.38 12.58 -14.68
C SER A 903 23.20 11.27 -14.60
N SER A 904 24.41 11.34 -14.03
CA SER A 904 24.75 10.54 -12.83
C SER A 904 25.99 11.05 -12.08
N ARG A 905 25.91 11.07 -10.74
CA ARG A 905 27.01 11.21 -9.76
C ARG A 905 27.83 9.91 -9.67
N ASP A 906 29.12 9.85 -9.33
CA ASP A 906 30.11 10.89 -8.92
C ASP A 906 31.53 10.52 -9.45
N MET A 907 32.49 11.43 -9.23
CA MET A 907 33.98 11.36 -9.36
C MET A 907 34.67 9.98 -9.12
N PRO A 908 35.93 9.72 -9.60
CA PRO A 908 36.98 10.71 -9.97
C PRO A 908 37.86 10.42 -11.22
N MET A 909 38.04 11.43 -12.08
CA MET A 909 39.14 11.64 -13.05
C MET A 909 39.15 13.16 -13.38
N SER A 910 40.25 13.85 -13.66
CA SER A 910 41.65 13.47 -13.93
C SER A 910 42.62 14.36 -13.09
N THR A 911 43.94 14.18 -13.06
CA THR A 911 44.89 14.41 -14.18
C THR A 911 46.20 13.63 -14.02
N PRO A 912 46.59 12.82 -15.00
CA PRO A 912 47.94 12.90 -15.55
C PRO A 912 48.02 14.13 -16.46
N HIS A 913 49.12 14.88 -16.42
CA HIS A 913 49.37 15.88 -17.46
C HIS A 913 49.90 15.19 -18.72
N SER A 914 49.16 15.37 -19.81
CA SER A 914 49.62 15.42 -21.21
C SER A 914 51.09 15.07 -21.48
N SER A 915 51.32 13.90 -22.09
CA SER A 915 52.40 13.74 -23.05
C SER A 915 52.00 14.40 -24.38
N VAL A 916 52.81 15.33 -24.86
CA VAL A 916 52.88 15.80 -26.25
C VAL A 916 54.39 15.79 -26.53
N SER A 917 54.92 14.95 -27.43
CA SER A 917 54.94 15.12 -28.90
C SER A 917 55.66 16.42 -29.30
N GLU A 918 56.46 16.49 -30.36
CA GLU A 918 56.83 15.56 -31.44
C GLU A 918 58.20 16.04 -32.03
N THR A 919 58.82 15.54 -33.10
CA THR A 919 58.53 14.55 -34.15
C THR A 919 59.86 13.92 -34.64
N THR A 920 59.80 12.75 -35.30
CA THR A 920 60.66 12.21 -36.40
C THR A 920 62.16 12.62 -36.55
N SER A 921 63.10 11.76 -36.95
CA SER A 921 63.01 10.72 -38.01
C SER A 921 64.24 9.78 -38.05
N VAL A 922 64.15 8.68 -38.83
CA VAL A 922 65.26 7.91 -39.46
C VAL A 922 66.23 7.11 -38.56
N VAL A 923 66.73 5.88 -38.89
CA VAL A 923 66.22 4.69 -39.63
C VAL A 923 67.20 3.48 -39.36
N ILE A 924 66.88 2.23 -39.78
CA ILE A 924 67.66 0.95 -39.62
C ILE A 924 67.71 0.38 -38.16
N GLN A 925 67.14 -0.77 -37.76
CA GLN A 925 67.34 -2.22 -38.11
C GLN A 925 68.67 -2.87 -37.61
N PRO A 926 68.77 -4.22 -37.39
CA PRO A 926 67.74 -5.19 -36.95
C PRO A 926 68.22 -6.41 -36.08
N SER A 927 67.24 -7.14 -35.51
CA SER A 927 67.13 -8.63 -35.44
C SER A 927 67.91 -9.53 -34.42
N VAL A 928 67.36 -10.76 -34.29
CA VAL A 928 67.83 -12.00 -33.60
C VAL A 928 67.75 -11.98 -32.05
N VAL A 929 66.88 -12.71 -31.31
CA VAL A 929 66.07 -13.98 -31.44
C VAL A 929 66.76 -15.24 -30.87
N SER A 930 65.96 -16.11 -30.23
CA SER A 930 66.29 -17.39 -29.53
C SER A 930 66.82 -17.21 -28.08
N ILE A 931 66.27 -17.78 -26.99
CA ILE A 931 65.48 -19.02 -26.72
C ILE A 931 66.38 -20.26 -26.90
N ASP A 932 66.65 -21.13 -25.91
CA ASP A 932 65.65 -22.03 -25.29
C ASP A 932 66.06 -22.73 -23.95
N PHE A 933 65.06 -23.38 -23.32
CA PHE A 933 65.05 -24.50 -22.34
C PHE A 933 65.88 -24.56 -21.02
N SER A 934 65.14 -24.87 -19.93
CA SER A 934 65.59 -25.54 -18.69
C SER A 934 65.87 -27.05 -18.91
N PRO A 935 66.51 -27.79 -17.96
CA PRO A 935 65.69 -28.44 -16.91
C PRO A 935 66.39 -28.77 -15.56
N SER A 936 65.69 -28.55 -14.45
CA SER A 936 65.65 -29.37 -13.20
C SER A 936 64.70 -28.74 -12.18
#